data_AF-A0A5Q0H7G4-F1
#
_entry.id   AF-A0A5Q0H7G4-F1
#
_cell.length_a   1.000
_cell.length_b   1.000
_cell.length_c   1.000
_cell.angle_alpha   90.00
_cell.angle_beta   90.00
_cell.angle_gamma   90.00
#
_symmetry.space_group_name_H-M   'P 1'
#
loop_
_entity.id
_entity.type
_entity.pdbx_description
1 polymer ?
#
loop_
_entity_poly.entity_id
_entity_poly.type
_entity_poly.pdbx_seq_one_letter_code
_entity_poly.pdbx_strand_id
1 'polypeptide(L)'
;MTRPQQRGDQRRRTATAEPPRAPTRLPPLLALQRAAGNAATTRLLATVQRCGPEPCDCDTEERERHEERQVQRAVREGVVAEPSTPRPNPATCMVHLHGNEVNGLRAAQSLVPRCDVNLVHLTNTTRHIHVTTGGGTCEADPNRIFSDTALNALWPRWNRGRCARDPVKADAIAQITAFRDQQLWPAIRRCMGVPGTLEEEAREGMCREGAPIAAFHNNDPSPSIDILAYCPGPGGPPACGGRLGSEARDNRATDTTDVPADRNPHIAPGQDKDDFFLVTKRADFDGLVAQGRNVVLQSPNARDDGSLSARFAHGRYANVEAELGGPQARNDAMGEEAVTRMGATCTPVQRDTAPPRTASPETSETEGLDGLLSWLRRLLGEVVRVLEQTATTPAATEREAPPPTLPRSCRTFADQGALDAAKARISTSVIGRMADRDVISWVVGLTPPPTAVTREATEQRDCMLAAIRAAARRPGSGITLPAGSLAHSDHRGFAQQRAIWDRKFTFADRAHGGRPFDRISDGARTRCAPALGADVRWDPDNPAHRRCWLTVLTDDERQQEILQASSAPGISRHHWGTDFDLFDADMNPDRWRTGGAFADEYGWLQRNASTYGFVQSFTTTSAFMSAGYMEERWHWSYYPAAQALLEFARGHQADVEARLLAEWGTSPRFSFIRARWRDFMFNVNERGWF
;
A
#
# COMPACT_ATOMS: atom_id res chain seq x y z
N MET A 1 -21.51 -22.49 -89.62
CA MET A 1 -22.08 -21.66 -88.53
C MET A 1 -22.68 -22.59 -87.46
N THR A 2 -22.76 -22.14 -86.20
CA THR A 2 -23.73 -22.56 -85.14
C THR A 2 -24.11 -24.06 -84.91
N ARG A 3 -23.55 -24.65 -83.82
CA ARG A 3 -24.14 -25.39 -82.64
C ARG A 3 -25.63 -25.85 -82.63
N PRO A 4 -26.10 -26.76 -81.71
CA PRO A 4 -25.48 -27.49 -80.55
C PRO A 4 -25.80 -29.04 -80.57
N GLN A 5 -26.03 -29.91 -79.54
CA GLN A 5 -26.02 -29.96 -78.04
C GLN A 5 -25.92 -31.44 -77.50
N GLN A 6 -26.26 -31.70 -76.21
CA GLN A 6 -26.43 -32.99 -75.44
C GLN A 6 -25.12 -33.72 -75.02
N ARG A 7 -24.83 -34.06 -73.73
CA ARG A 7 -25.48 -34.88 -72.64
C ARG A 7 -25.37 -36.40 -72.87
N GLY A 8 -24.93 -37.28 -71.94
CA GLY A 8 -24.33 -37.17 -70.59
C GLY A 8 -24.75 -38.33 -69.64
N ASP A 9 -23.92 -38.86 -68.72
CA ASP A 9 -24.33 -39.90 -67.72
C ASP A 9 -23.46 -40.03 -66.43
N GLN A 10 -23.68 -41.07 -65.59
CA GLN A 10 -23.53 -41.05 -64.11
C GLN A 10 -22.93 -42.34 -63.45
N ARG A 11 -22.42 -42.22 -62.19
CA ARG A 11 -22.05 -43.30 -61.21
C ARG A 11 -20.72 -44.06 -61.53
N ARG A 12 -20.06 -44.82 -60.62
CA ARG A 12 -20.39 -45.45 -59.31
C ARG A 12 -19.14 -45.50 -58.38
N ARG A 13 -19.26 -45.96 -57.11
CA ARG A 13 -18.13 -46.18 -56.15
C ARG A 13 -17.85 -47.68 -55.90
N THR A 14 -16.58 -48.02 -55.61
CA THR A 14 -16.10 -49.19 -54.83
C THR A 14 -14.72 -48.88 -54.22
N ALA A 15 -14.24 -49.68 -53.26
CA ALA A 15 -12.93 -49.52 -52.61
C ALA A 15 -12.36 -50.86 -52.07
N THR A 16 -11.04 -51.01 -52.06
CA THR A 16 -10.28 -52.14 -51.45
C THR A 16 -8.82 -51.71 -51.17
N ALA A 17 -8.02 -52.55 -50.49
CA ALA A 17 -6.93 -52.10 -49.60
C ALA A 17 -5.47 -52.47 -50.00
N GLU A 18 -4.53 -51.87 -49.23
CA GLU A 18 -3.17 -52.35 -48.85
C GLU A 18 -1.92 -52.13 -49.76
N PRO A 19 -0.67 -52.18 -49.18
CA PRO A 19 0.55 -51.51 -49.70
C PRO A 19 1.69 -52.56 -50.02
N PRO A 20 3.05 -52.35 -49.90
CA PRO A 20 3.91 -51.16 -49.65
C PRO A 20 5.26 -51.07 -50.46
N ARG A 21 6.11 -50.07 -50.09
CA ARG A 21 7.60 -49.93 -50.25
C ARG A 21 8.19 -49.13 -51.45
N ALA A 22 9.40 -48.60 -51.19
CA ALA A 22 10.18 -47.55 -51.88
C ALA A 22 11.16 -48.13 -52.96
N PRO A 23 12.24 -47.47 -53.54
CA PRO A 23 13.02 -46.28 -53.06
C PRO A 23 13.65 -45.31 -54.13
N THR A 24 14.51 -44.37 -53.65
CA THR A 24 15.47 -43.47 -54.38
C THR A 24 14.87 -42.24 -55.09
N ARG A 25 15.53 -41.06 -55.25
CA ARG A 25 16.97 -40.68 -55.28
C ARG A 25 17.27 -39.31 -54.60
N LEU A 26 18.57 -39.01 -54.40
CA LEU A 26 19.20 -37.72 -54.04
C LEU A 26 20.03 -37.18 -55.24
N PRO A 27 20.63 -35.97 -55.17
CA PRO A 27 20.08 -34.62 -54.94
C PRO A 27 20.28 -33.77 -56.25
N PRO A 28 20.53 -32.43 -56.36
CA PRO A 28 21.35 -31.53 -55.51
C PRO A 28 20.73 -30.16 -55.09
N LEU A 29 21.43 -29.56 -54.12
CA LEU A 29 21.53 -28.16 -53.65
C LEU A 29 20.82 -26.99 -54.37
N LEU A 30 20.42 -26.01 -53.52
CA LEU A 30 19.97 -24.63 -53.80
C LEU A 30 18.60 -24.43 -54.48
N ALA A 31 17.54 -24.67 -53.69
CA ALA A 31 16.33 -23.83 -53.75
C ALA A 31 15.88 -23.49 -52.32
N LEU A 32 15.62 -22.19 -52.06
CA LEU A 32 14.97 -21.61 -50.87
C LEU A 32 15.59 -21.92 -49.49
N GLN A 33 16.53 -21.08 -49.08
CA GLN A 33 16.78 -20.81 -47.65
C GLN A 33 15.55 -20.09 -47.04
N ARG A 34 15.04 -20.56 -45.89
CA ARG A 34 14.59 -19.78 -44.70
C ARG A 34 13.68 -20.61 -43.78
N ALA A 35 14.30 -21.55 -43.03
CA ALA A 35 13.66 -22.23 -41.90
C ALA A 35 14.69 -22.62 -40.82
N ALA A 36 15.63 -21.73 -40.51
CA ALA A 36 16.30 -21.76 -39.21
C ALA A 36 15.29 -21.27 -38.15
N GLY A 37 15.29 -21.76 -36.91
CA GLY A 37 16.10 -22.82 -36.32
C GLY A 37 15.84 -22.81 -34.80
N ASN A 38 15.78 -23.98 -34.14
CA ASN A 38 15.21 -24.11 -32.80
C ASN A 38 16.09 -23.51 -31.68
N ALA A 39 16.05 -22.18 -31.53
CA ALA A 39 16.77 -21.42 -30.49
C ALA A 39 16.37 -21.79 -29.04
N ALA A 40 15.26 -22.51 -28.85
CA ALA A 40 14.86 -23.03 -27.55
C ALA A 40 15.69 -24.25 -27.09
N THR A 41 16.14 -25.12 -28.01
CA THR A 41 16.75 -26.41 -27.66
C THR A 41 18.22 -26.28 -27.27
N THR A 42 18.97 -25.36 -27.90
CA THR A 42 20.41 -25.18 -27.63
C THR A 42 20.69 -24.52 -26.28
N ARG A 43 19.76 -23.72 -25.74
CA ARG A 43 19.96 -23.04 -24.44
C ARG A 43 19.92 -23.97 -23.23
N LEU A 44 19.32 -25.16 -23.34
CA LEU A 44 19.27 -26.13 -22.24
C LEU A 44 20.58 -26.94 -22.08
N LEU A 45 21.45 -26.95 -23.11
CA LEU A 45 22.70 -27.72 -23.12
C LEU A 45 23.94 -26.91 -22.68
N ALA A 46 23.81 -25.59 -22.49
CA ALA A 46 24.92 -24.73 -22.07
C ALA A 46 25.17 -24.74 -20.55
N THR A 47 24.19 -25.12 -19.74
CA THR A 47 24.27 -25.10 -18.26
C THR A 47 24.94 -26.36 -17.68
N VAL A 48 25.14 -27.41 -18.48
CA VAL A 48 25.54 -28.75 -17.99
C VAL A 48 27.06 -28.95 -17.95
N GLN A 49 27.85 -28.17 -18.71
CA GLN A 49 29.32 -28.32 -18.75
C GLN A 49 30.05 -27.62 -17.59
N ARG A 50 29.88 -28.13 -16.37
CA ARG A 50 30.83 -27.89 -15.27
C ARG A 50 30.94 -28.97 -14.19
N CYS A 51 30.21 -30.08 -14.31
CA CYS A 51 30.27 -31.20 -13.37
C CYS A 51 30.85 -32.46 -14.04
N GLY A 52 31.49 -33.33 -13.24
CA GLY A 52 32.12 -34.57 -13.69
C GLY A 52 31.14 -35.73 -13.93
N PRO A 53 31.65 -36.96 -14.13
CA PRO A 53 30.83 -38.13 -14.43
C PRO A 53 30.14 -38.79 -13.22
N GLU A 54 30.32 -38.28 -12.01
CA GLU A 54 29.59 -38.72 -10.81
C GLU A 54 28.39 -37.79 -10.55
N PRO A 55 27.27 -38.29 -10.01
CA PRO A 55 26.11 -37.46 -9.72
C PRO A 55 26.45 -36.35 -8.75
N CYS A 56 26.01 -35.12 -9.03
CA CYS A 56 26.00 -34.06 -8.03
C CYS A 56 25.01 -34.45 -6.93
N ASP A 57 25.55 -34.87 -5.79
CA ASP A 57 24.78 -34.95 -4.56
C ASP A 57 24.55 -33.51 -4.08
N CYS A 58 23.50 -32.87 -4.59
CA CYS A 58 23.02 -31.62 -4.03
C CYS A 58 22.48 -31.96 -2.65
N ASP A 59 23.24 -31.59 -1.60
CA ASP A 59 22.85 -31.74 -0.18
C ASP A 59 21.37 -31.44 0.00
N THR A 60 20.69 -32.20 0.87
CA THR A 60 19.24 -32.06 1.10
C THR A 60 18.86 -30.61 1.40
N GLU A 61 19.68 -29.93 2.21
CA GLU A 61 19.54 -28.52 2.51
C GLU A 61 19.60 -27.59 1.26
N GLU A 62 20.42 -27.88 0.25
CA GLU A 62 20.46 -27.08 -0.98
C GLU A 62 19.18 -27.24 -1.81
N ARG A 63 18.61 -28.45 -1.83
CA ARG A 63 17.32 -28.73 -2.48
C ARG A 63 16.18 -28.05 -1.73
N GLU A 64 16.11 -28.24 -0.41
CA GLU A 64 15.12 -27.60 0.47
C GLU A 64 15.18 -26.07 0.34
N ARG A 65 16.38 -25.47 0.46
CA ARG A 65 16.56 -24.03 0.23
C ARG A 65 16.15 -23.63 -1.20
N HIS A 66 16.35 -24.47 -2.22
CA HIS A 66 15.93 -24.14 -3.58
C HIS A 66 14.40 -24.22 -3.75
N GLU A 67 13.74 -25.22 -3.19
CA GLU A 67 12.28 -25.39 -3.21
C GLU A 67 11.58 -24.30 -2.40
N GLU A 68 12.06 -23.98 -1.19
CA GLU A 68 11.58 -22.84 -0.39
C GLU A 68 11.69 -21.52 -1.17
N ARG A 69 12.84 -21.27 -1.82
CA ARG A 69 13.06 -20.08 -2.68
C ARG A 69 12.22 -20.11 -3.96
N GLN A 70 11.66 -21.24 -4.39
CA GLN A 70 10.66 -21.29 -5.46
C GLN A 70 9.26 -20.95 -4.93
N VAL A 71 8.85 -21.50 -3.78
CA VAL A 71 7.59 -21.16 -3.10
C VAL A 71 7.52 -19.65 -2.80
N GLN A 72 8.57 -19.08 -2.21
CA GLN A 72 8.75 -17.64 -1.93
C GLN A 72 8.71 -16.73 -3.19
N ARG A 73 8.85 -17.29 -4.40
CA ARG A 73 8.79 -16.53 -5.67
C ARG A 73 7.50 -16.73 -6.44
N ALA A 74 6.72 -17.75 -6.11
CA ALA A 74 5.47 -18.06 -6.77
C ALA A 74 4.29 -17.38 -6.06
N VAL A 75 4.26 -17.44 -4.72
CA VAL A 75 3.48 -16.49 -3.90
C VAL A 75 4.18 -15.12 -3.94
N ARG A 76 3.41 -14.02 -4.02
CA ARG A 76 3.94 -12.66 -4.18
C ARG A 76 4.14 -11.92 -2.85
N GLU A 77 3.39 -12.33 -1.85
CA GLU A 77 3.37 -11.76 -0.51
C GLU A 77 4.50 -12.35 0.34
N GLY A 78 5.26 -11.47 1.02
CA GLY A 78 6.15 -11.86 2.10
C GLY A 78 5.44 -11.80 3.46
N VAL A 79 6.11 -12.33 4.48
CA VAL A 79 5.71 -12.24 5.89
C VAL A 79 6.70 -11.36 6.64
N VAL A 80 6.20 -10.37 7.37
CA VAL A 80 6.98 -9.45 8.21
C VAL A 80 6.67 -9.75 9.68
N ALA A 81 7.68 -9.59 10.54
CA ALA A 81 7.52 -9.63 11.99
C ALA A 81 8.06 -8.33 12.61
N GLU A 82 7.31 -7.78 13.57
CA GLU A 82 7.67 -6.59 14.33
C GLU A 82 7.59 -6.88 15.85
N PRO A 83 8.62 -6.56 16.65
CA PRO A 83 9.97 -6.18 16.22
C PRO A 83 10.65 -7.29 15.39
N SER A 84 11.62 -6.91 14.55
CA SER A 84 12.33 -7.82 13.63
C SER A 84 13.05 -8.98 14.32
N THR A 85 13.41 -8.79 15.60
CA THR A 85 13.70 -9.89 16.54
C THR A 85 12.53 -9.97 17.54
N PRO A 86 11.58 -10.91 17.37
CA PRO A 86 10.42 -11.03 18.24
C PRO A 86 10.79 -11.21 19.71
N ARG A 87 9.99 -10.65 20.62
CA ARG A 87 10.12 -10.87 22.07
C ARG A 87 9.96 -12.36 22.37
N PRO A 88 10.77 -12.95 23.27
CA PRO A 88 10.73 -14.39 23.53
C PRO A 88 9.51 -14.84 24.34
N ASN A 89 8.96 -13.98 25.20
CA ASN A 89 7.76 -14.25 26.00
C ASN A 89 6.85 -13.01 25.99
N PRO A 90 6.15 -12.71 24.88
CA PRO A 90 5.23 -11.58 24.80
C PRO A 90 3.92 -11.94 25.52
N ALA A 91 3.25 -10.96 26.12
CA ALA A 91 1.92 -11.16 26.66
C ALA A 91 0.83 -11.31 25.58
N THR A 92 1.06 -10.87 24.33
CA THR A 92 0.14 -11.11 23.18
C THR A 92 0.88 -11.12 21.84
N CYS A 93 0.49 -12.02 20.93
CA CYS A 93 0.88 -11.98 19.52
C CYS A 93 -0.23 -11.30 18.70
N MET A 94 0.10 -10.24 17.97
CA MET A 94 -0.81 -9.56 17.06
C MET A 94 -0.62 -10.11 15.64
N VAL A 95 -1.72 -10.26 14.89
CA VAL A 95 -1.69 -10.79 13.51
C VAL A 95 -2.53 -9.89 12.59
N HIS A 96 -2.00 -9.55 11.42
CA HIS A 96 -2.71 -8.78 10.39
C HIS A 96 -2.46 -9.40 9.01
N LEU A 97 -3.52 -9.60 8.21
CA LEU A 97 -3.43 -10.43 6.99
C LEU A 97 -3.90 -9.75 5.69
N HIS A 98 -4.53 -8.57 5.77
CA HIS A 98 -5.21 -7.96 4.63
C HIS A 98 -4.62 -6.59 4.29
N GLY A 99 -3.89 -6.49 3.19
CA GLY A 99 -3.13 -5.30 2.80
C GLY A 99 -3.96 -4.04 2.53
N ASN A 100 -5.28 -4.17 2.34
CA ASN A 100 -6.21 -3.06 2.23
C ASN A 100 -6.71 -2.53 3.58
N GLU A 101 -6.47 -3.23 4.69
CA GLU A 101 -6.98 -2.90 6.04
C GLU A 101 -5.96 -2.07 6.81
N VAL A 102 -5.58 -0.93 6.21
CA VAL A 102 -4.45 -0.08 6.63
C VAL A 102 -4.59 0.45 8.06
N ASN A 103 -5.79 0.88 8.47
CA ASN A 103 -6.01 1.39 9.84
C ASN A 103 -5.80 0.30 10.91
N GLY A 104 -6.12 -0.97 10.61
CA GLY A 104 -5.92 -2.10 11.51
C GLY A 104 -4.44 -2.45 11.66
N LEU A 105 -3.68 -2.46 10.55
CA LEU A 105 -2.22 -2.58 10.60
C LEU A 105 -1.59 -1.42 11.39
N ARG A 106 -2.01 -0.18 11.12
CA ARG A 106 -1.52 1.01 11.85
C ARG A 106 -1.81 0.93 13.35
N ALA A 107 -3.01 0.47 13.72
CA ALA A 107 -3.39 0.29 15.13
C ALA A 107 -2.48 -0.73 15.81
N ALA A 108 -2.24 -1.90 15.19
CA ALA A 108 -1.32 -2.91 15.69
C ALA A 108 0.13 -2.38 15.80
N GLN A 109 0.65 -1.73 14.75
CA GLN A 109 1.97 -1.11 14.75
C GLN A 109 2.11 -0.02 15.83
N SER A 110 1.04 0.71 16.17
CA SER A 110 1.05 1.69 17.27
C SER A 110 1.27 1.06 18.65
N LEU A 111 0.93 -0.23 18.80
CA LEU A 111 1.02 -0.97 20.06
C LEU A 111 2.39 -1.65 20.23
N VAL A 112 3.05 -2.06 19.13
CA VAL A 112 4.38 -2.71 19.16
C VAL A 112 5.43 -1.99 20.04
N PRO A 113 5.58 -0.64 19.99
CA PRO A 113 6.55 0.07 20.84
C PRO A 113 6.03 0.43 22.25
N ARG A 114 4.75 0.20 22.56
CA ARG A 114 4.10 0.66 23.82
C ARG A 114 3.59 -0.47 24.71
N CYS A 115 3.24 -1.61 24.12
CA CYS A 115 2.64 -2.75 24.82
C CYS A 115 3.59 -3.94 24.84
N ASP A 116 3.35 -4.92 25.71
CA ASP A 116 4.09 -6.18 25.68
C ASP A 116 3.58 -7.15 24.61
N VAL A 117 3.89 -6.82 23.35
CA VAL A 117 3.36 -7.50 22.17
C VAL A 117 4.42 -7.73 21.09
N ASN A 118 4.20 -8.77 20.30
CA ASN A 118 4.78 -8.95 18.96
C ASN A 118 3.68 -8.73 17.91
N LEU A 119 4.05 -8.50 16.66
CA LEU A 119 3.17 -8.43 15.49
C LEU A 119 3.74 -9.27 14.34
N VAL A 120 2.87 -9.97 13.62
CA VAL A 120 3.16 -10.55 12.29
C VAL A 120 2.15 -10.02 11.28
N HIS A 121 2.64 -9.56 10.13
CA HIS A 121 1.77 -9.12 9.04
C HIS A 121 2.26 -9.54 7.65
N LEU A 122 1.36 -9.50 6.66
CA LEU A 122 1.69 -9.76 5.25
C LEU A 122 2.11 -8.48 4.51
N THR A 123 2.87 -8.61 3.42
CA THR A 123 3.29 -7.48 2.56
C THR A 123 2.33 -7.20 1.40
N ASN A 124 1.09 -7.69 1.44
CA ASN A 124 0.08 -7.34 0.43
C ASN A 124 -0.35 -5.87 0.58
N THR A 125 -0.91 -5.31 -0.50
CA THR A 125 -1.62 -4.01 -0.52
C THR A 125 -3.11 -4.20 -0.86
N THR A 126 -3.57 -5.46 -0.84
CA THR A 126 -4.87 -5.94 -1.32
C THR A 126 -5.39 -7.03 -0.38
N ARG A 127 -6.66 -7.42 -0.55
CA ARG A 127 -7.36 -8.36 0.36
C ARG A 127 -6.81 -9.79 0.33
N HIS A 128 -6.36 -10.27 -0.82
CA HIS A 128 -5.96 -11.66 -1.06
C HIS A 128 -4.43 -11.85 -1.08
N ILE A 129 -4.00 -13.11 -0.97
CA ILE A 129 -2.68 -13.61 -1.39
C ILE A 129 -2.74 -13.96 -2.88
N HIS A 130 -1.66 -13.69 -3.63
CA HIS A 130 -1.56 -13.91 -5.07
C HIS A 130 -0.48 -14.94 -5.38
N VAL A 131 -0.88 -16.07 -5.97
CA VAL A 131 0.02 -17.15 -6.38
C VAL A 131 0.14 -17.22 -7.90
N THR A 132 1.37 -17.39 -8.41
CA THR A 132 1.70 -17.30 -9.83
C THR A 132 2.03 -18.68 -10.38
N THR A 133 1.09 -19.25 -11.13
CA THR A 133 1.17 -20.61 -11.69
C THR A 133 1.35 -20.59 -13.21
N GLY A 134 1.58 -21.77 -13.81
CA GLY A 134 1.52 -21.94 -15.26
C GLY A 134 0.14 -21.61 -15.88
N GLY A 135 -0.92 -21.49 -15.07
CA GLY A 135 -2.25 -21.05 -15.51
C GLY A 135 -2.48 -19.53 -15.47
N GLY A 136 -1.61 -18.76 -14.79
CA GLY A 136 -1.76 -17.33 -14.51
C GLY A 136 -1.67 -17.02 -13.01
N THR A 137 -2.14 -15.84 -12.61
CA THR A 137 -2.33 -15.48 -11.20
C THR A 137 -3.60 -16.12 -10.66
N CYS A 138 -3.52 -16.76 -9.50
CA CYS A 138 -4.66 -17.27 -8.73
C CYS A 138 -4.65 -16.60 -7.34
N GLU A 139 -5.79 -16.59 -6.65
CA GLU A 139 -5.99 -15.82 -5.41
C GLU A 139 -6.51 -16.67 -4.25
N ALA A 140 -6.17 -16.32 -3.02
CA ALA A 140 -6.80 -16.88 -1.82
C ALA A 140 -6.97 -15.82 -0.73
N ASP A 141 -8.08 -15.89 0.02
CA ASP A 141 -8.24 -15.07 1.23
C ASP A 141 -7.32 -15.63 2.34
N PRO A 142 -6.33 -14.86 2.84
CA PRO A 142 -5.37 -15.34 3.85
C PRO A 142 -6.03 -15.69 5.18
N ASN A 143 -7.20 -15.15 5.46
CA ASN A 143 -8.01 -15.46 6.64
C ASN A 143 -8.77 -16.80 6.47
N ARG A 144 -8.49 -17.58 5.42
CA ARG A 144 -9.16 -18.84 5.07
C ARG A 144 -8.21 -19.95 4.58
N ILE A 145 -6.90 -19.84 4.84
CA ILE A 145 -5.89 -20.84 4.43
C ILE A 145 -5.47 -21.84 5.54
N PHE A 146 -5.87 -21.64 6.80
CA PHE A 146 -5.35 -22.38 7.97
C PHE A 146 -5.82 -23.85 8.10
N SER A 147 -6.51 -24.36 7.09
CA SER A 147 -6.88 -25.78 6.92
C SER A 147 -6.88 -26.13 5.43
N ASP A 148 -6.20 -27.20 5.03
CA ASP A 148 -6.18 -27.64 3.62
C ASP A 148 -7.54 -28.12 3.13
N THR A 149 -8.38 -28.65 4.03
CA THR A 149 -9.76 -29.04 3.70
C THR A 149 -10.62 -27.82 3.43
N ALA A 150 -10.52 -26.78 4.27
CA ALA A 150 -11.25 -25.53 4.05
C ALA A 150 -10.75 -24.78 2.81
N LEU A 151 -9.42 -24.65 2.65
CA LEU A 151 -8.79 -24.03 1.48
C LEU A 151 -9.27 -24.68 0.17
N ASN A 152 -9.28 -26.02 0.11
CA ASN A 152 -9.77 -26.75 -1.07
C ASN A 152 -11.26 -26.57 -1.36
N ALA A 153 -12.08 -26.41 -0.32
CA ALA A 153 -13.53 -26.22 -0.42
C ALA A 153 -13.92 -24.77 -0.77
N LEU A 154 -13.17 -23.78 -0.27
CA LEU A 154 -13.42 -22.36 -0.49
C LEU A 154 -12.79 -21.84 -1.78
N TRP A 155 -11.77 -22.53 -2.33
CA TRP A 155 -11.07 -22.18 -3.57
C TRP A 155 -11.96 -21.64 -4.73
N PRO A 156 -13.14 -22.22 -5.04
CA PRO A 156 -13.99 -21.76 -6.14
C PRO A 156 -14.73 -20.44 -5.87
N ARG A 157 -14.68 -19.89 -4.65
CA ARG A 157 -15.24 -18.57 -4.32
C ARG A 157 -14.38 -17.45 -4.92
N TRP A 158 -13.07 -17.55 -4.74
CA TRP A 158 -12.10 -16.57 -5.25
C TRP A 158 -11.72 -16.88 -6.72
N ASN A 159 -11.48 -18.14 -7.05
CA ASN A 159 -10.94 -18.55 -8.35
C ASN A 159 -12.01 -19.00 -9.34
N ARG A 160 -11.89 -18.53 -10.59
CA ARG A 160 -12.69 -18.97 -11.73
C ARG A 160 -11.78 -19.33 -12.93
N GLY A 161 -12.36 -19.87 -14.00
CA GLY A 161 -11.62 -20.13 -15.24
C GLY A 161 -10.52 -21.18 -15.08
N ARG A 162 -9.26 -20.81 -15.37
CA ARG A 162 -8.12 -21.74 -15.32
C ARG A 162 -7.70 -22.09 -13.89
N CYS A 163 -7.67 -21.12 -12.97
CA CYS A 163 -7.29 -21.35 -11.57
C CYS A 163 -8.24 -22.30 -10.81
N ALA A 164 -9.47 -22.49 -11.31
CA ALA A 164 -10.45 -23.41 -10.73
C ALA A 164 -10.33 -24.87 -11.26
N ARG A 165 -9.30 -25.21 -12.05
CA ARG A 165 -9.15 -26.51 -12.72
C ARG A 165 -7.77 -27.09 -12.51
N ASP A 166 -7.69 -28.41 -12.41
CA ASP A 166 -6.41 -29.13 -12.35
C ASP A 166 -5.70 -29.13 -13.72
N PRO A 167 -4.35 -29.20 -13.75
CA PRO A 167 -3.44 -29.23 -12.60
C PRO A 167 -3.21 -27.86 -11.92
N VAL A 168 -3.73 -26.77 -12.49
CA VAL A 168 -3.48 -25.39 -12.00
C VAL A 168 -4.00 -25.16 -10.58
N LYS A 169 -5.17 -25.71 -10.23
CA LYS A 169 -5.69 -25.69 -8.85
C LYS A 169 -4.73 -26.38 -7.88
N ALA A 170 -4.33 -27.62 -8.18
CA ALA A 170 -3.42 -28.39 -7.32
C ALA A 170 -2.07 -27.68 -7.12
N ASP A 171 -1.49 -27.14 -8.19
CA ASP A 171 -0.25 -26.34 -8.17
C ASP A 171 -0.40 -25.08 -7.29
N ALA A 172 -1.45 -24.28 -7.51
CA ALA A 172 -1.73 -23.07 -6.74
C ALA A 172 -1.95 -23.35 -5.24
N ILE A 173 -2.68 -24.41 -4.91
CA ILE A 173 -2.95 -24.79 -3.51
C ILE A 173 -1.68 -25.32 -2.85
N ALA A 174 -0.90 -26.18 -3.51
CA ALA A 174 0.35 -26.70 -2.95
C ALA A 174 1.34 -25.56 -2.59
N GLN A 175 1.45 -24.54 -3.44
CA GLN A 175 2.28 -23.37 -3.20
C GLN A 175 1.77 -22.50 -2.02
N ILE A 176 0.45 -22.34 -1.86
CA ILE A 176 -0.16 -21.60 -0.74
C ILE A 176 -0.05 -22.37 0.58
N THR A 177 -0.26 -23.69 0.55
CA THR A 177 -0.03 -24.60 1.68
C THR A 177 1.43 -24.57 2.12
N ALA A 178 2.39 -24.61 1.18
CA ALA A 178 3.81 -24.46 1.50
C ALA A 178 4.14 -23.07 2.09
N PHE A 179 3.63 -21.98 1.52
CA PHE A 179 3.79 -20.63 2.08
C PHE A 179 3.23 -20.53 3.52
N ARG A 180 2.04 -21.10 3.75
CA ARG A 180 1.43 -21.17 5.07
C ARG A 180 2.35 -21.88 6.06
N ASP A 181 2.76 -23.11 5.75
CA ASP A 181 3.42 -23.99 6.73
C ASP A 181 4.92 -23.69 6.90
N GLN A 182 5.58 -23.14 5.88
CA GLN A 182 7.02 -22.82 5.91
C GLN A 182 7.32 -21.37 6.33
N GLN A 183 6.40 -20.41 6.10
CA GLN A 183 6.67 -18.99 6.35
C GLN A 183 5.69 -18.35 7.34
N LEU A 184 4.38 -18.35 7.04
CA LEU A 184 3.40 -17.64 7.85
C LEU A 184 3.19 -18.28 9.23
N TRP A 185 3.04 -19.59 9.29
CA TRP A 185 2.83 -20.32 10.54
C TRP A 185 4.07 -20.27 11.46
N PRO A 186 5.31 -20.50 10.97
CA PRO A 186 6.51 -20.27 11.78
C PRO A 186 6.70 -18.81 12.23
N ALA A 187 6.28 -17.82 11.43
CA ALA A 187 6.27 -16.43 11.87
C ALA A 187 5.29 -16.21 13.03
N ILE A 188 4.04 -16.69 12.91
CA ILE A 188 3.03 -16.62 13.98
C ILE A 188 3.54 -17.32 15.25
N ARG A 189 4.15 -18.51 15.15
CA ARG A 189 4.74 -19.21 16.32
C ARG A 189 5.85 -18.41 17.01
N ARG A 190 6.76 -17.79 16.25
CA ARG A 190 7.79 -16.88 16.81
C ARG A 190 7.15 -15.64 17.45
N CYS A 191 6.10 -15.10 16.85
CA CYS A 191 5.30 -14.01 17.42
C CYS A 191 4.59 -14.42 18.73
N MET A 192 4.17 -15.68 18.88
CA MET A 192 3.63 -16.24 20.13
C MET A 192 4.69 -16.52 21.21
N GLY A 193 5.99 -16.30 20.93
CA GLY A 193 7.08 -16.65 21.85
C GLY A 193 7.39 -18.16 21.94
N VAL A 194 6.91 -18.98 21.01
CA VAL A 194 7.15 -20.43 21.03
C VAL A 194 8.38 -20.78 20.18
N PRO A 195 9.53 -21.14 20.77
CA PRO A 195 10.69 -21.59 20.02
C PRO A 195 10.46 -23.00 19.45
N GLY A 196 11.12 -23.30 18.32
CA GLY A 196 11.26 -24.64 17.76
C GLY A 196 11.12 -24.70 16.23
N THR A 197 11.65 -25.76 15.63
CA THR A 197 11.34 -26.20 14.26
C THR A 197 10.23 -27.26 14.26
N LEU A 198 9.64 -27.54 13.09
CA LEU A 198 8.62 -28.59 12.93
C LEU A 198 9.11 -29.99 13.35
N GLU A 199 10.40 -30.28 13.26
CA GLU A 199 10.98 -31.56 13.69
C GLU A 199 11.10 -31.69 15.21
N GLU A 200 11.38 -30.58 15.91
CA GLU A 200 11.41 -30.53 17.37
C GLU A 200 10.00 -30.70 17.94
N GLU A 201 8.99 -30.10 17.31
CA GLU A 201 7.56 -30.25 17.67
C GLU A 201 7.06 -31.69 17.59
N ALA A 202 7.43 -32.40 16.52
CA ALA A 202 7.06 -33.81 16.32
C ALA A 202 7.67 -34.75 17.39
N ARG A 203 8.66 -34.26 18.14
CA ARG A 203 9.45 -35.01 19.12
C ARG A 203 9.16 -34.64 20.58
N GLU A 204 8.82 -33.38 20.88
CA GLU A 204 8.35 -32.96 22.22
C GLU A 204 6.83 -33.12 22.41
N GLY A 205 6.04 -33.14 21.32
CA GLY A 205 4.59 -33.17 21.37
C GLY A 205 3.94 -31.78 21.50
N MET A 206 2.68 -31.66 21.08
CA MET A 206 1.96 -30.39 20.97
C MET A 206 1.50 -29.84 22.34
N CYS A 207 2.43 -29.47 23.22
CA CYS A 207 2.15 -29.12 24.62
C CYS A 207 2.95 -27.90 25.15
N ARG A 208 3.18 -26.87 24.32
CA ARG A 208 3.48 -25.51 24.79
C ARG A 208 2.40 -24.53 24.34
N GLU A 209 1.64 -24.01 25.30
CA GLU A 209 0.76 -22.87 25.07
C GLU A 209 1.62 -21.61 24.92
N GLY A 210 1.60 -21.01 23.73
CA GLY A 210 2.21 -19.71 23.48
C GLY A 210 1.29 -18.56 23.84
N ALA A 211 1.76 -17.33 23.59
CA ALA A 211 0.98 -16.11 23.84
C ALA A 211 -0.38 -16.12 23.10
N PRO A 212 -1.43 -15.53 23.69
CA PRO A 212 -2.73 -15.37 23.03
C PRO A 212 -2.62 -14.52 21.74
N ILE A 213 -3.57 -14.70 20.83
CA ILE A 213 -3.56 -14.03 19.51
C ILE A 213 -4.65 -12.96 19.41
N ALA A 214 -4.26 -11.75 19.01
CA ALA A 214 -5.15 -10.68 18.58
C ALA A 214 -5.03 -10.46 17.06
N ALA A 215 -6.04 -10.85 16.29
CA ALA A 215 -6.12 -10.53 14.87
C ALA A 215 -6.72 -9.14 14.64
N PHE A 216 -6.11 -8.32 13.79
CA PHE A 216 -6.51 -6.94 13.52
C PHE A 216 -7.08 -6.78 12.11
N HIS A 217 -8.29 -6.21 12.03
CA HIS A 217 -9.06 -6.06 10.81
C HIS A 217 -9.83 -4.73 10.75
N ASN A 218 -10.20 -4.32 9.54
CA ASN A 218 -11.18 -3.25 9.32
C ASN A 218 -12.42 -3.80 8.62
N ASN A 219 -13.59 -3.43 9.12
CA ASN A 219 -14.88 -3.86 8.59
C ASN A 219 -15.50 -2.80 7.66
N ASP A 220 -16.01 -3.22 6.50
CA ASP A 220 -16.72 -2.38 5.53
C ASP A 220 -18.23 -2.40 5.84
N PRO A 221 -18.90 -1.26 6.07
CA PRO A 221 -20.33 -1.21 6.38
C PRO A 221 -21.27 -1.60 5.21
N SER A 222 -20.72 -1.87 4.01
CA SER A 222 -21.48 -2.10 2.77
C SER A 222 -22.14 -3.50 2.64
N PRO A 223 -21.55 -4.61 3.12
CA PRO A 223 -22.21 -5.91 3.25
C PRO A 223 -22.32 -6.42 4.71
N SER A 224 -23.39 -7.15 5.02
CA SER A 224 -23.53 -7.79 6.35
C SER A 224 -22.49 -8.89 6.59
N ILE A 225 -21.82 -8.87 7.74
CA ILE A 225 -20.76 -9.83 8.09
C ILE A 225 -21.35 -11.20 8.46
N ASP A 226 -21.06 -12.22 7.66
CA ASP A 226 -21.42 -13.61 7.96
C ASP A 226 -20.41 -14.24 8.95
N ILE A 227 -20.58 -14.00 10.24
CA ILE A 227 -19.74 -14.57 11.30
C ILE A 227 -20.09 -16.05 11.54
N LEU A 228 -19.65 -16.94 10.65
CA LEU A 228 -20.00 -18.37 10.71
C LEU A 228 -19.46 -19.14 11.94
N ALA A 229 -18.53 -18.55 12.70
CA ALA A 229 -17.83 -19.22 13.80
C ALA A 229 -18.62 -19.29 15.13
N TYR A 230 -19.70 -18.51 15.31
CA TYR A 230 -20.60 -18.69 16.47
C TYR A 230 -21.64 -19.80 16.27
N CYS A 231 -21.78 -20.31 15.04
CA CYS A 231 -22.69 -21.42 14.74
C CYS A 231 -22.14 -22.75 15.31
N PRO A 232 -22.95 -23.56 16.02
CA PRO A 232 -22.58 -24.95 16.31
C PRO A 232 -22.55 -25.78 15.02
N GLY A 233 -21.68 -26.79 14.98
CA GLY A 233 -21.48 -27.68 13.85
C GLY A 233 -22.73 -28.47 13.39
N PRO A 234 -22.62 -29.23 12.28
CA PRO A 234 -23.74 -29.88 11.62
C PRO A 234 -24.48 -30.86 12.56
N GLY A 235 -25.64 -30.45 13.03
CA GLY A 235 -26.43 -31.12 14.07
C GLY A 235 -27.24 -30.15 14.95
N GLY A 236 -26.83 -28.88 15.03
CA GLY A 236 -27.63 -27.82 15.68
C GLY A 236 -28.91 -27.44 14.90
N PRO A 237 -29.90 -26.81 15.56
CA PRO A 237 -31.17 -26.41 14.93
C PRO A 237 -30.99 -25.28 13.89
N PRO A 238 -31.94 -25.07 12.96
CA PRO A 238 -31.70 -24.31 11.72
C PRO A 238 -31.55 -22.78 11.85
N ALA A 239 -31.55 -22.21 13.06
CA ALA A 239 -31.66 -20.77 13.31
C ALA A 239 -30.33 -19.97 13.12
N CYS A 240 -29.35 -20.53 12.43
CA CYS A 240 -28.07 -19.88 12.14
C CYS A 240 -28.19 -18.95 10.92
N GLY A 241 -28.81 -17.78 11.09
CA GLY A 241 -29.16 -16.91 9.95
C GLY A 241 -29.45 -15.44 10.26
N GLY A 242 -28.90 -14.87 11.33
CA GLY A 242 -29.08 -13.44 11.64
C GLY A 242 -28.09 -12.55 10.89
N ARG A 243 -28.57 -11.76 9.90
CA ARG A 243 -27.75 -10.69 9.29
C ARG A 243 -27.56 -9.53 10.26
N LEU A 244 -26.32 -9.29 10.69
CA LEU A 244 -25.89 -7.99 11.21
C LEU A 244 -25.95 -6.97 10.06
N GLY A 245 -27.12 -6.35 9.90
CA GLY A 245 -27.40 -5.42 8.80
C GLY A 245 -28.89 -5.14 8.54
N SER A 246 -29.81 -6.07 8.85
CA SER A 246 -31.24 -5.87 8.52
C SER A 246 -32.28 -6.38 9.52
N GLU A 247 -31.96 -7.37 10.37
CA GLU A 247 -32.99 -8.07 11.18
C GLU A 247 -32.80 -7.96 12.71
N ALA A 248 -31.96 -7.03 13.17
CA ALA A 248 -31.85 -6.64 14.58
C ALA A 248 -33.06 -5.79 15.06
N ARG A 249 -34.29 -6.28 14.82
CA ARG A 249 -35.56 -5.60 15.18
C ARG A 249 -36.51 -6.42 16.05
N ASP A 250 -36.27 -7.71 16.27
CA ASP A 250 -37.12 -8.54 17.11
C ASP A 250 -36.31 -9.46 18.03
N ASN A 251 -36.60 -9.40 19.34
CA ASN A 251 -35.97 -10.27 20.34
C ASN A 251 -36.62 -11.66 20.27
N ARG A 252 -35.89 -12.67 19.79
CA ARG A 252 -36.25 -14.08 20.06
C ARG A 252 -35.08 -15.06 19.87
N ALA A 253 -34.42 -15.39 20.98
CA ALA A 253 -33.51 -16.52 21.06
C ALA A 253 -34.28 -17.83 21.33
N THR A 254 -33.76 -18.96 20.85
CA THR A 254 -34.22 -20.30 21.23
C THR A 254 -33.03 -21.25 21.45
N ASP A 255 -32.61 -21.33 22.71
CA ASP A 255 -32.04 -22.50 23.41
C ASP A 255 -30.88 -23.30 22.74
N THR A 256 -29.69 -23.13 23.31
CA THR A 256 -28.98 -24.26 23.92
C THR A 256 -28.42 -23.87 25.30
N THR A 257 -28.55 -24.77 26.26
CA THR A 257 -28.39 -24.59 27.72
C THR A 257 -27.02 -24.11 28.22
N ASP A 258 -27.01 -23.61 29.47
CA ASP A 258 -25.86 -23.22 30.32
C ASP A 258 -25.12 -21.92 29.98
N VAL A 259 -25.66 -21.12 29.06
CA VAL A 259 -25.51 -19.66 29.01
C VAL A 259 -26.89 -19.06 28.73
N PRO A 260 -27.25 -17.88 29.28
CA PRO A 260 -28.32 -17.05 28.73
C PRO A 260 -27.98 -16.65 27.28
N ALA A 261 -28.44 -17.47 26.32
CA ALA A 261 -28.12 -17.35 24.91
C ALA A 261 -28.87 -16.20 24.20
N ASP A 262 -29.50 -15.30 24.96
CA ASP A 262 -30.23 -14.13 24.48
C ASP A 262 -29.33 -12.94 24.11
N ARG A 263 -28.00 -13.03 24.35
CA ARG A 263 -27.04 -11.94 24.17
C ARG A 263 -25.70 -12.35 23.53
N ASN A 264 -25.68 -13.38 22.68
CA ASN A 264 -24.53 -13.67 21.80
C ASN A 264 -25.02 -13.75 20.35
N PRO A 265 -24.62 -12.83 19.43
CA PRO A 265 -23.72 -11.69 19.65
C PRO A 265 -24.26 -10.69 20.68
N HIS A 266 -23.37 -10.09 21.47
CA HIS A 266 -23.71 -8.95 22.30
C HIS A 266 -23.51 -7.67 21.49
N ILE A 267 -24.57 -6.86 21.39
CA ILE A 267 -24.51 -5.51 20.83
C ILE A 267 -24.83 -4.53 21.95
N ALA A 268 -23.92 -3.58 22.19
CA ALA A 268 -24.02 -2.61 23.27
C ALA A 268 -24.76 -1.33 22.80
N PRO A 269 -25.73 -0.79 23.57
CA PRO A 269 -26.49 0.39 23.15
C PRO A 269 -25.60 1.60 22.85
N GLY A 270 -25.68 2.11 21.63
CA GLY A 270 -24.91 3.29 21.19
C GLY A 270 -23.43 3.03 20.89
N GLN A 271 -22.96 1.77 20.85
CA GLN A 271 -21.77 1.44 20.07
C GLN A 271 -22.12 1.42 18.58
N ASP A 272 -21.11 1.72 17.76
CA ASP A 272 -21.17 1.48 16.32
C ASP A 272 -21.25 -0.03 16.07
N LYS A 273 -22.24 -0.48 15.30
CA LYS A 273 -22.45 -1.91 15.00
C LYS A 273 -21.26 -2.54 14.26
N ASP A 274 -20.50 -1.72 13.53
CA ASP A 274 -19.43 -2.14 12.64
C ASP A 274 -18.06 -2.23 13.36
N ASP A 275 -18.00 -1.73 14.61
CA ASP A 275 -16.94 -2.03 15.58
C ASP A 275 -17.35 -3.24 16.44
N PHE A 276 -16.60 -4.34 16.42
CA PHE A 276 -16.85 -5.48 17.31
C PHE A 276 -15.60 -6.34 17.56
N PHE A 277 -15.74 -7.24 18.54
CA PHE A 277 -14.75 -8.27 18.85
C PHE A 277 -15.34 -9.67 18.65
N LEU A 278 -14.54 -10.64 18.19
CA LEU A 278 -14.89 -12.07 18.22
C LEU A 278 -13.86 -12.80 19.08
N VAL A 279 -14.28 -13.46 20.15
CA VAL A 279 -13.39 -14.07 21.15
C VAL A 279 -13.62 -15.57 21.31
N THR A 280 -12.59 -16.35 21.65
CA THR A 280 -12.72 -17.79 21.92
C THR A 280 -12.91 -18.14 23.41
N LYS A 281 -12.67 -17.21 24.33
CA LYS A 281 -12.79 -17.45 25.78
C LYS A 281 -13.91 -16.64 26.41
N ARG A 282 -14.68 -17.28 27.30
CA ARG A 282 -15.81 -16.67 28.01
C ARG A 282 -15.39 -15.48 28.88
N ALA A 283 -14.23 -15.55 29.54
CA ALA A 283 -13.73 -14.45 30.36
C ALA A 283 -13.43 -13.17 29.56
N ASP A 284 -12.97 -13.30 28.30
CA ASP A 284 -12.75 -12.16 27.42
C ASP A 284 -14.08 -11.57 26.93
N PHE A 285 -15.07 -12.43 26.63
CA PHE A 285 -16.44 -12.02 26.32
C PHE A 285 -17.05 -11.22 27.47
N ASP A 286 -17.07 -11.77 28.69
CA ASP A 286 -17.62 -11.08 29.87
C ASP A 286 -16.89 -9.77 30.18
N GLY A 287 -15.57 -9.73 29.99
CA GLY A 287 -14.77 -8.51 30.14
C GLY A 287 -15.18 -7.40 29.17
N LEU A 288 -15.40 -7.73 27.90
CA LEU A 288 -15.79 -6.78 26.85
C LEU A 288 -17.27 -6.37 26.97
N VAL A 289 -18.18 -7.28 27.34
CA VAL A 289 -19.56 -6.94 27.70
C VAL A 289 -19.59 -5.95 28.88
N ALA A 290 -18.77 -6.17 29.91
CA ALA A 290 -18.67 -5.26 31.06
C ALA A 290 -18.04 -3.89 30.73
N GLN A 291 -17.39 -3.75 29.56
CA GLN A 291 -16.91 -2.47 29.02
C GLN A 291 -17.92 -1.81 28.06
N GLY A 292 -19.06 -2.44 27.80
CA GLY A 292 -20.05 -1.94 26.84
C GLY A 292 -19.58 -2.02 25.39
N ARG A 293 -18.85 -3.09 25.02
CA ARG A 293 -18.40 -3.35 23.64
C ARG A 293 -19.30 -4.36 22.95
N ASN A 294 -19.40 -4.25 21.62
CA ASN A 294 -19.97 -5.32 20.81
C ASN A 294 -19.01 -6.50 20.80
N VAL A 295 -19.49 -7.70 21.14
CA VAL A 295 -18.64 -8.88 21.23
C VAL A 295 -19.38 -10.17 20.92
N VAL A 296 -18.71 -11.09 20.24
CA VAL A 296 -19.22 -12.40 19.82
C VAL A 296 -18.36 -13.49 20.44
N LEU A 297 -18.95 -14.41 21.20
CA LEU A 297 -18.28 -15.61 21.67
C LEU A 297 -18.34 -16.69 20.58
N GLN A 298 -17.18 -17.17 20.14
CA GLN A 298 -17.06 -18.27 19.19
C GLN A 298 -17.66 -19.57 19.78
N SER A 299 -18.28 -20.38 18.94
CA SER A 299 -18.78 -21.70 19.35
C SER A 299 -17.61 -22.63 19.70
N PRO A 300 -17.69 -23.43 20.79
CA PRO A 300 -16.73 -24.50 21.04
C PRO A 300 -16.77 -25.58 19.96
N ASN A 301 -17.87 -25.65 19.20
CA ASN A 301 -18.09 -26.54 18.06
C ASN A 301 -18.15 -25.76 16.74
N ALA A 302 -17.37 -24.67 16.63
CA ALA A 302 -17.25 -23.88 15.41
C ALA A 302 -16.81 -24.76 14.22
N ARG A 303 -17.36 -24.50 13.04
CA ARG A 303 -16.96 -25.19 11.80
C ARG A 303 -15.55 -24.77 11.40
N ASP A 304 -14.71 -25.73 11.01
CA ASP A 304 -13.49 -25.44 10.24
C ASP A 304 -13.86 -24.81 8.89
N ASP A 305 -13.60 -23.51 8.79
CA ASP A 305 -13.60 -22.73 7.56
C ASP A 305 -12.19 -22.24 7.19
N GLY A 306 -11.13 -22.75 7.83
CA GLY A 306 -9.75 -22.35 7.56
C GLY A 306 -9.37 -20.99 8.16
N SER A 307 -10.20 -20.42 9.03
CA SER A 307 -9.89 -19.20 9.77
C SER A 307 -8.89 -19.44 10.91
N LEU A 308 -8.18 -18.37 11.28
CA LEU A 308 -7.26 -18.37 12.41
C LEU A 308 -8.02 -18.61 13.74
N SER A 309 -9.24 -18.08 13.86
CA SER A 309 -10.08 -18.27 15.04
C SER A 309 -10.58 -19.71 15.21
N ALA A 310 -10.88 -20.42 14.11
CA ALA A 310 -11.13 -21.86 14.14
C ALA A 310 -9.86 -22.65 14.49
N ARG A 311 -8.72 -22.32 13.86
CA ARG A 311 -7.40 -22.94 14.12
C ARG A 311 -6.93 -22.79 15.58
N PHE A 312 -7.41 -21.76 16.28
CA PHE A 312 -7.15 -21.47 17.69
C PHE A 312 -8.39 -21.60 18.60
N ALA A 313 -9.43 -22.35 18.21
CA ALA A 313 -10.65 -22.51 19.02
C ALA A 313 -10.38 -23.00 20.46
N HIS A 314 -9.40 -23.90 20.64
CA HIS A 314 -8.97 -24.36 21.96
C HIS A 314 -8.00 -23.40 22.67
N GLY A 315 -7.33 -22.51 21.93
CA GLY A 315 -6.48 -21.46 22.47
C GLY A 315 -7.25 -20.20 22.87
N ARG A 316 -6.54 -19.13 23.26
CA ARG A 316 -7.11 -17.81 23.56
C ARG A 316 -6.85 -16.86 22.39
N TYR A 317 -7.92 -16.41 21.75
CA TYR A 317 -7.91 -15.63 20.53
C TYR A 317 -8.96 -14.52 20.62
N ALA A 318 -8.66 -13.35 20.05
CA ALA A 318 -9.67 -12.37 19.64
C ALA A 318 -9.42 -11.85 18.22
N ASN A 319 -10.53 -11.58 17.53
CA ASN A 319 -10.60 -10.74 16.34
C ASN A 319 -10.96 -9.32 16.79
N VAL A 320 -10.28 -8.32 16.25
CA VAL A 320 -10.59 -6.89 16.41
C VAL A 320 -11.03 -6.37 15.05
N GLU A 321 -12.30 -6.02 14.91
CA GLU A 321 -12.91 -5.54 13.67
C GLU A 321 -13.42 -4.12 13.94
N ALA A 322 -12.85 -3.12 13.27
CA ALA A 322 -13.17 -1.71 13.49
C ALA A 322 -13.61 -1.02 12.19
N GLU A 323 -14.46 0.00 12.30
CA GLU A 323 -15.09 0.70 11.17
C GLU A 323 -14.07 1.19 10.11
N LEU A 324 -14.23 0.75 8.85
CA LEU A 324 -13.44 1.22 7.71
C LEU A 324 -13.83 2.65 7.32
N GLY A 325 -13.12 3.62 7.90
CA GLY A 325 -13.40 5.06 7.75
C GLY A 325 -13.52 5.77 9.10
N GLY A 326 -13.66 5.01 10.19
CA GLY A 326 -13.65 5.52 11.55
C GLY A 326 -12.35 6.25 11.90
N PRO A 327 -12.36 7.14 12.92
CA PRO A 327 -11.16 7.86 13.35
C PRO A 327 -10.10 6.87 13.88
N GLN A 328 -8.84 6.99 13.44
CA GLN A 328 -7.76 6.07 13.83
C GLN A 328 -7.66 5.83 15.34
N ALA A 329 -7.87 6.87 16.16
CA ALA A 329 -7.87 6.75 17.63
C ALA A 329 -8.94 5.79 18.19
N ARG A 330 -9.99 5.45 17.42
CA ARG A 330 -10.97 4.42 17.74
C ARG A 330 -10.36 3.02 17.55
N ASN A 331 -9.78 2.76 16.39
CA ASN A 331 -9.07 1.50 16.06
C ASN A 331 -7.88 1.28 17.02
N ASP A 332 -7.11 2.32 17.32
CA ASP A 332 -6.00 2.28 18.30
C ASP A 332 -6.50 1.90 19.70
N ALA A 333 -7.63 2.49 20.14
CA ALA A 333 -8.22 2.19 21.44
C ALA A 333 -8.82 0.78 21.52
N MET A 334 -9.45 0.28 20.45
CA MET A 334 -9.94 -1.09 20.37
C MET A 334 -8.79 -2.11 20.38
N GLY A 335 -7.70 -1.81 19.69
CA GLY A 335 -6.47 -2.60 19.72
C GLY A 335 -5.84 -2.63 21.12
N GLU A 336 -5.68 -1.46 21.75
CA GLU A 336 -5.15 -1.32 23.12
C GLU A 336 -6.01 -2.11 24.12
N GLU A 337 -7.34 -2.06 23.99
CA GLU A 337 -8.30 -2.80 24.82
C GLU A 337 -8.20 -4.32 24.62
N ALA A 338 -8.09 -4.80 23.38
CA ALA A 338 -7.93 -6.23 23.09
C ALA A 338 -6.63 -6.81 23.66
N VAL A 339 -5.48 -6.18 23.41
CA VAL A 339 -4.19 -6.69 23.92
C VAL A 339 -4.10 -6.55 25.44
N THR A 340 -4.64 -5.48 26.02
CA THR A 340 -4.71 -5.32 27.48
C THR A 340 -5.59 -6.40 28.12
N ARG A 341 -6.73 -6.74 27.51
CA ARG A 341 -7.57 -7.87 27.96
C ARG A 341 -6.82 -9.20 27.89
N MET A 342 -6.05 -9.43 26.82
CA MET A 342 -5.20 -10.62 26.70
C MET A 342 -4.06 -10.68 27.73
N GLY A 343 -3.69 -9.55 28.33
CA GLY A 343 -2.72 -9.47 29.42
C GLY A 343 -1.50 -8.60 29.11
N ALA A 344 -1.44 -7.97 27.93
CA ALA A 344 -0.36 -7.07 27.59
C ALA A 344 -0.38 -5.81 28.46
N THR A 345 0.74 -5.52 29.11
CA THR A 345 0.96 -4.25 29.78
C THR A 345 1.31 -3.19 28.73
N CYS A 346 0.49 -2.14 28.63
CA CYS A 346 0.72 -1.00 27.75
C CYS A 346 1.14 0.22 28.57
N THR A 347 2.15 0.99 28.12
CA THR A 347 2.37 2.34 28.64
C THR A 347 1.18 3.22 28.27
N PRO A 348 0.49 3.86 29.24
CA PRO A 348 -0.64 4.72 28.94
C PRO A 348 -0.20 5.88 28.04
N VAL A 349 -0.92 6.08 26.94
CA VAL A 349 -0.88 7.37 26.22
C VAL A 349 -1.29 8.46 27.21
N GLN A 350 -0.59 9.60 27.23
CA GLN A 350 -1.09 10.80 27.91
C GLN A 350 -2.33 11.31 27.16
N ARG A 351 -3.49 10.76 27.54
CA ARG A 351 -4.79 11.26 27.13
C ARG A 351 -5.04 12.54 27.90
N ASP A 352 -4.93 13.70 27.24
CA ASP A 352 -5.39 14.96 27.81
C ASP A 352 -6.88 14.82 28.17
N THR A 353 -7.18 14.76 29.47
CA THR A 353 -8.52 14.48 29.97
C THR A 353 -9.41 15.72 29.86
N ALA A 354 -9.85 16.02 28.65
CA ALA A 354 -11.04 16.83 28.45
C ALA A 354 -12.22 16.16 29.17
N PRO A 355 -12.97 16.87 30.04
CA PRO A 355 -14.07 16.27 30.78
C PRO A 355 -15.20 15.82 29.84
N PRO A 356 -15.99 14.80 30.21
CA PRO A 356 -17.08 14.31 29.36
C PRO A 356 -18.08 15.44 29.09
N ARG A 357 -18.20 15.84 27.82
CA ARG A 357 -19.22 16.81 27.42
C ARG A 357 -20.60 16.18 27.62
N THR A 358 -21.39 16.79 28.50
CA THR A 358 -22.81 16.48 28.68
C THR A 358 -23.53 16.49 27.34
N ALA A 359 -24.46 15.55 27.15
CA ALA A 359 -25.27 15.47 25.94
C ALA A 359 -25.93 16.83 25.62
N SER A 360 -25.77 17.28 24.39
CA SER A 360 -26.52 18.40 23.80
C SER A 360 -27.52 17.83 22.79
N PRO A 361 -28.68 18.47 22.60
CA PRO A 361 -29.84 17.83 22.00
C PRO A 361 -29.72 17.59 20.49
N GLU A 362 -30.59 16.69 20.03
CA GLU A 362 -30.75 16.24 18.65
C GLU A 362 -30.88 17.42 17.66
N THR A 363 -29.93 17.52 16.72
CA THR A 363 -30.05 18.35 15.52
C THR A 363 -30.56 17.49 14.36
N SER A 364 -31.61 17.96 13.68
CA SER A 364 -32.48 17.18 12.79
C SER A 364 -31.79 16.40 11.66
N GLU A 365 -32.31 15.20 11.39
CA GLU A 365 -31.94 14.31 10.29
C GLU A 365 -32.29 14.88 8.89
N THR A 366 -31.50 15.84 8.39
CA THR A 366 -31.62 16.30 6.99
C THR A 366 -30.29 16.49 6.24
N GLU A 367 -29.18 16.80 6.89
CA GLU A 367 -27.91 17.10 6.19
C GLU A 367 -27.11 15.84 5.76
N GLY A 368 -27.46 14.65 6.27
CA GLY A 368 -26.71 13.42 6.05
C GLY A 368 -26.61 13.00 4.57
N LEU A 369 -27.69 13.14 3.80
CA LEU A 369 -27.72 12.72 2.39
C LEU A 369 -26.89 13.63 1.48
N ASP A 370 -26.97 14.96 1.63
CA ASP A 370 -26.15 15.88 0.82
C ASP A 370 -24.68 15.87 1.23
N GLY A 371 -24.37 15.65 2.53
CA GLY A 371 -23.01 15.38 2.99
C GLY A 371 -22.43 14.11 2.37
N LEU A 372 -23.17 13.00 2.41
CA LEU A 372 -22.78 11.73 1.80
C LEU A 372 -22.69 11.82 0.27
N LEU A 373 -23.59 12.53 -0.40
CA LEU A 373 -23.54 12.76 -1.85
C LEU A 373 -22.39 13.71 -2.25
N SER A 374 -22.03 14.69 -1.41
CA SER A 374 -20.81 15.50 -1.59
C SER A 374 -19.57 14.63 -1.50
N TRP A 375 -19.49 13.75 -0.49
CA TRP A 375 -18.38 12.83 -0.29
C TRP A 375 -18.29 11.79 -1.40
N LEU A 376 -19.40 11.12 -1.75
CA LEU A 376 -19.47 10.15 -2.86
C LEU A 376 -19.14 10.79 -4.21
N ARG A 377 -19.54 12.06 -4.47
CA ARG A 377 -19.17 12.76 -5.70
C ARG A 377 -17.68 13.11 -5.74
N ARG A 378 -17.07 13.48 -4.61
CA ARG A 378 -15.61 13.65 -4.52
C ARG A 378 -14.88 12.32 -4.68
N LEU A 379 -15.34 11.26 -4.03
CA LEU A 379 -14.76 9.92 -4.13
C LEU A 379 -14.87 9.37 -5.56
N LEU A 380 -16.03 9.51 -6.22
CA LEU A 380 -16.20 9.14 -7.63
C LEU A 380 -15.39 10.05 -8.56
N GLY A 381 -15.29 11.35 -8.30
CA GLY A 381 -14.44 12.26 -9.06
C GLY A 381 -12.96 11.88 -8.97
N GLU A 382 -12.50 11.50 -7.78
CA GLU A 382 -11.13 11.05 -7.53
C GLU A 382 -10.86 9.63 -8.05
N VAL A 383 -11.83 8.70 -7.97
CA VAL A 383 -11.72 7.37 -8.60
C VAL A 383 -11.72 7.47 -10.12
N VAL A 384 -12.56 8.34 -10.72
CA VAL A 384 -12.52 8.63 -12.16
C VAL A 384 -11.18 9.31 -12.52
N ARG A 385 -10.69 10.28 -11.73
CA ARG A 385 -9.35 10.86 -11.91
C ARG A 385 -8.25 9.78 -11.88
N VAL A 386 -8.28 8.86 -10.93
CA VAL A 386 -7.30 7.77 -10.81
C VAL A 386 -7.42 6.80 -11.98
N LEU A 387 -8.62 6.49 -12.48
CA LEU A 387 -8.82 5.62 -13.65
C LEU A 387 -8.38 6.29 -14.96
N GLU A 388 -8.70 7.57 -15.15
CA GLU A 388 -8.24 8.37 -16.30
C GLU A 388 -6.72 8.57 -16.28
N GLN A 389 -6.10 8.68 -15.09
CA GLN A 389 -4.65 8.85 -14.96
C GLN A 389 -3.88 7.52 -15.00
N THR A 390 -4.38 6.41 -14.45
CA THR A 390 -3.73 5.09 -14.58
C THR A 390 -3.77 4.55 -16.01
N ALA A 391 -4.73 5.00 -16.82
CA ALA A 391 -4.72 4.79 -18.27
C ALA A 391 -3.56 5.50 -19.01
N THR A 392 -2.75 6.33 -18.33
CA THR A 392 -1.64 7.11 -18.94
C THR A 392 -0.23 6.62 -18.60
N THR A 393 -0.07 5.62 -17.73
CA THR A 393 1.24 5.03 -17.44
C THR A 393 1.75 4.26 -18.67
N PRO A 394 2.91 4.62 -19.26
CA PRO A 394 3.43 3.91 -20.44
C PRO A 394 3.74 2.44 -20.11
N ALA A 395 3.48 1.54 -21.07
CA ALA A 395 3.94 0.16 -20.97
C ALA A 395 5.46 0.11 -20.79
N ALA A 396 5.93 -0.84 -19.97
CA ALA A 396 7.34 -0.95 -19.54
C ALA A 396 8.30 -0.84 -20.73
N THR A 397 8.94 0.32 -20.84
CA THR A 397 9.81 0.70 -21.95
C THR A 397 11.23 0.76 -21.44
N GLU A 398 12.15 0.13 -22.17
CA GLU A 398 13.52 -0.15 -21.73
C GLU A 398 14.29 1.13 -21.34
N ARG A 399 15.08 1.07 -20.27
CA ARG A 399 15.88 2.19 -19.77
C ARG A 399 16.89 2.67 -20.82
N GLU A 400 17.08 3.97 -20.89
CA GLU A 400 18.07 4.55 -21.80
C GLU A 400 19.47 4.43 -21.19
N ALA A 401 20.42 3.89 -21.97
CA ALA A 401 21.82 3.85 -21.56
C ALA A 401 22.35 5.28 -21.33
N PRO A 402 23.01 5.58 -20.20
CA PRO A 402 23.56 6.90 -19.91
C PRO A 402 24.46 7.42 -21.03
N PRO A 403 24.28 8.66 -21.52
CA PRO A 403 25.06 9.17 -22.64
C PRO A 403 26.57 9.14 -22.37
N PRO A 404 27.41 8.67 -23.31
CA PRO A 404 28.87 8.56 -23.13
C PRO A 404 29.57 9.93 -23.03
N THR A 405 28.83 11.03 -23.25
CA THR A 405 29.28 12.42 -23.10
C THR A 405 29.07 12.99 -21.69
N LEU A 406 28.53 12.22 -20.74
CA LEU A 406 28.36 12.68 -19.37
C LEU A 406 29.72 12.89 -18.65
N PRO A 407 29.86 13.92 -17.79
CA PRO A 407 31.02 14.09 -16.91
C PRO A 407 31.32 12.85 -16.05
N ARG A 408 32.60 12.59 -15.78
CA ARG A 408 33.05 11.48 -14.90
C ARG A 408 32.62 11.62 -13.42
N SER A 409 32.08 12.76 -13.02
CA SER A 409 31.44 12.99 -11.71
C SER A 409 29.99 12.49 -11.65
N CYS A 410 29.37 12.24 -12.81
CA CYS A 410 28.05 11.61 -12.87
C CYS A 410 28.17 10.16 -12.39
N ARG A 411 27.40 9.82 -11.37
CA ARG A 411 27.22 8.44 -10.90
C ARG A 411 25.96 7.89 -11.53
N THR A 412 25.97 6.59 -11.79
CA THR A 412 24.81 5.89 -12.33
C THR A 412 24.45 4.72 -11.44
N PHE A 413 23.16 4.51 -11.25
CA PHE A 413 22.59 3.49 -10.37
C PHE A 413 21.90 2.42 -11.22
N ALA A 414 22.33 1.17 -11.08
CA ALA A 414 21.80 0.06 -11.89
C ALA A 414 20.41 -0.41 -11.40
N ASP A 415 20.19 -0.31 -10.09
CA ASP A 415 19.07 -0.86 -9.34
C ASP A 415 18.90 -0.12 -7.99
N GLN A 416 17.89 -0.52 -7.21
CA GLN A 416 17.60 0.03 -5.88
C GLN A 416 18.70 -0.27 -4.85
N GLY A 417 19.39 -1.42 -4.93
CA GLY A 417 20.48 -1.75 -4.00
C GLY A 417 21.67 -0.80 -4.14
N ALA A 418 21.96 -0.34 -5.37
CA ALA A 418 22.94 0.71 -5.62
C ALA A 418 22.54 2.07 -5.01
N LEU A 419 21.25 2.41 -5.00
CA LEU A 419 20.73 3.59 -4.29
C LEU A 419 20.85 3.44 -2.77
N ASP A 420 20.47 2.27 -2.24
CA ASP A 420 20.47 1.97 -0.80
C ASP A 420 21.90 1.98 -0.22
N ALA A 421 22.89 1.49 -0.98
CA ALA A 421 24.30 1.58 -0.62
C ALA A 421 24.79 3.05 -0.58
N ALA A 422 24.36 3.88 -1.54
CA ALA A 422 24.69 5.30 -1.54
C ALA A 422 23.99 6.05 -0.39
N LYS A 423 22.77 5.65 -0.01
CA LYS A 423 22.03 6.12 1.16
C LYS A 423 22.76 5.79 2.45
N ALA A 424 23.14 4.53 2.65
CA ALA A 424 23.87 4.06 3.82
C ALA A 424 25.17 4.85 4.05
N ARG A 425 25.90 5.18 2.97
CA ARG A 425 27.06 6.08 3.06
C ARG A 425 26.68 7.48 3.55
N ILE A 426 25.61 8.11 3.05
CA ILE A 426 25.24 9.47 3.50
C ILE A 426 24.78 9.45 4.96
N SER A 427 24.01 8.43 5.35
CA SER A 427 23.62 8.19 6.75
C SER A 427 24.85 8.12 7.66
N THR A 428 25.81 7.22 7.39
CA THR A 428 26.99 7.02 8.25
C THR A 428 28.04 8.13 8.16
N SER A 429 28.24 8.78 7.01
CA SER A 429 29.33 9.75 6.79
C SER A 429 28.95 11.22 6.93
N VAL A 430 27.65 11.55 6.92
CA VAL A 430 27.14 12.92 7.13
C VAL A 430 26.24 12.96 8.36
N ILE A 431 25.10 12.25 8.35
CA ILE A 431 24.08 12.36 9.40
C ILE A 431 24.63 11.85 10.74
N GLY A 432 25.18 10.64 10.78
CA GLY A 432 25.82 10.03 11.97
C GLY A 432 27.15 10.67 12.40
N ARG A 433 27.47 11.88 11.92
CA ARG A 433 28.57 12.72 12.40
C ARG A 433 28.11 14.10 12.88
N MET A 434 26.82 14.42 12.74
CA MET A 434 26.19 15.61 13.28
C MET A 434 25.52 15.25 14.62
N ALA A 435 25.23 16.24 15.47
CA ALA A 435 24.35 16.01 16.61
C ALA A 435 22.89 16.01 16.14
N ASP A 436 22.03 15.19 16.75
CA ASP A 436 20.66 14.98 16.26
C ASP A 436 19.86 16.28 16.19
N ARG A 437 20.02 17.18 17.17
CA ARG A 437 19.42 18.53 17.17
C ARG A 437 19.77 19.37 15.92
N ASP A 438 20.96 19.18 15.37
CA ASP A 438 21.49 19.92 14.22
C ASP A 438 20.93 19.33 12.92
N VAL A 439 20.76 17.99 12.87
CA VAL A 439 20.07 17.27 11.79
C VAL A 439 18.56 17.59 11.81
N ILE A 440 17.90 17.59 12.98
CA ILE A 440 16.50 18.00 13.15
C ILE A 440 16.32 19.43 12.63
N SER A 441 17.20 20.35 13.02
CA SER A 441 17.16 21.75 12.54
C SER A 441 17.30 21.87 11.02
N TRP A 442 18.02 20.95 10.37
CA TRP A 442 18.13 20.85 8.90
C TRP A 442 16.88 20.19 8.28
N VAL A 443 16.35 19.11 8.85
CA VAL A 443 15.11 18.44 8.41
C VAL A 443 13.95 19.44 8.33
N VAL A 444 13.84 20.35 9.30
CA VAL A 444 12.82 21.41 9.31
C VAL A 444 13.28 22.73 8.66
N GLY A 445 14.48 22.78 8.05
CA GLY A 445 14.95 23.90 7.23
C GLY A 445 15.35 25.17 7.97
N LEU A 446 15.59 25.09 9.28
CA LEU A 446 16.00 26.22 10.13
C LEU A 446 17.52 26.41 10.13
N THR A 447 18.29 25.37 9.81
CA THR A 447 19.69 25.44 9.41
C THR A 447 19.85 25.03 7.94
N PRO A 448 20.83 25.59 7.21
CA PRO A 448 21.08 25.20 5.83
C PRO A 448 21.61 23.75 5.74
N PRO A 449 21.33 23.03 4.64
CA PRO A 449 21.83 21.68 4.40
C PRO A 449 23.36 21.63 4.33
N PRO A 450 24.01 20.53 4.77
CA PRO A 450 25.44 20.33 4.64
C PRO A 450 25.91 20.43 3.18
N THR A 451 26.93 21.26 2.91
CA THR A 451 27.43 21.54 1.56
C THR A 451 27.88 20.30 0.77
N ALA A 452 28.26 19.23 1.47
CA ALA A 452 28.59 17.95 0.83
C ALA A 452 27.36 17.28 0.18
N VAL A 453 26.18 17.41 0.80
CA VAL A 453 24.92 16.82 0.34
C VAL A 453 24.33 17.64 -0.81
N THR A 454 24.24 18.96 -0.67
CA THR A 454 23.73 19.82 -1.76
C THR A 454 24.62 19.80 -2.99
N ARG A 455 25.95 19.77 -2.83
CA ARG A 455 26.86 19.61 -3.97
C ARG A 455 26.61 18.28 -4.68
N GLU A 456 26.52 17.17 -3.95
CA GLU A 456 26.29 15.86 -4.57
C GLU A 456 24.92 15.78 -5.27
N ALA A 457 23.85 16.30 -4.65
CA ALA A 457 22.51 16.37 -5.24
C ALA A 457 22.49 17.25 -6.51
N THR A 458 23.09 18.45 -6.46
CA THR A 458 23.22 19.35 -7.63
C THR A 458 24.05 18.73 -8.76
N GLU A 459 25.18 18.10 -8.45
CA GLU A 459 26.01 17.41 -9.45
C GLU A 459 25.19 16.33 -10.18
N GLN A 460 24.46 15.47 -9.45
CA GLN A 460 23.66 14.42 -10.09
C GLN A 460 22.42 14.98 -10.81
N ARG A 461 21.79 16.05 -10.31
CA ARG A 461 20.69 16.74 -11.00
C ARG A 461 21.16 17.26 -12.35
N ASP A 462 22.32 17.91 -12.38
CA ASP A 462 22.88 18.46 -13.61
C ASP A 462 23.30 17.36 -14.60
N CYS A 463 23.71 16.18 -14.12
CA CYS A 463 23.88 14.97 -14.93
C CYS A 463 22.56 14.46 -15.54
N MET A 464 21.48 14.38 -14.76
CA MET A 464 20.15 14.02 -15.25
C MET A 464 19.64 15.03 -16.29
N LEU A 465 19.84 16.33 -16.05
CA LEU A 465 19.49 17.40 -16.98
C LEU A 465 20.36 17.41 -18.24
N ALA A 466 21.62 16.97 -18.18
CA ALA A 466 22.44 16.73 -19.36
C ALA A 466 21.95 15.51 -20.16
N ALA A 467 21.49 14.45 -19.47
CA ALA A 467 20.95 13.26 -20.10
C ALA A 467 19.62 13.52 -20.85
N ILE A 468 18.65 14.21 -20.24
CA ILE A 468 17.40 14.55 -20.95
C ILE A 468 17.64 15.51 -22.13
N ARG A 469 18.61 16.44 -22.02
CA ARG A 469 19.06 17.29 -23.14
C ARG A 469 19.70 16.50 -24.28
N ALA A 470 20.36 15.37 -23.99
CA ALA A 470 20.85 14.45 -25.03
C ALA A 470 19.70 13.63 -25.62
N ALA A 471 18.78 13.16 -24.79
CA ALA A 471 17.59 12.41 -25.21
C ALA A 471 16.69 13.20 -26.17
N ALA A 472 16.45 14.49 -25.88
CA ALA A 472 15.67 15.40 -26.69
C ALA A 472 16.25 15.63 -28.10
N ARG A 473 17.58 15.61 -28.25
CA ARG A 473 18.26 15.81 -29.54
C ARG A 473 18.14 14.64 -30.52
N ARG A 474 17.61 13.49 -30.10
CA ARG A 474 17.41 12.33 -30.98
C ARG A 474 16.20 12.58 -31.90
N PRO A 475 16.25 12.20 -33.20
CA PRO A 475 15.08 12.25 -34.07
C PRO A 475 13.89 11.47 -33.49
N GLY A 476 12.70 12.08 -33.46
CA GLY A 476 11.49 11.45 -32.94
C GLY A 476 11.40 11.34 -31.42
N SER A 477 12.16 12.14 -30.67
CA SER A 477 12.19 12.14 -29.19
C SER A 477 10.92 12.63 -28.49
N GLY A 478 10.13 13.52 -29.12
CA GLY A 478 8.96 14.20 -28.52
C GLY A 478 9.32 15.33 -27.54
N ILE A 479 10.23 15.04 -26.61
CA ILE A 479 10.76 15.93 -25.56
C ILE A 479 11.09 17.33 -26.11
N THR A 480 10.35 18.34 -25.65
CA THR A 480 10.41 19.75 -26.07
C THR A 480 10.79 20.65 -24.88
N LEU A 481 12.04 20.52 -24.43
CA LEU A 481 12.55 21.20 -23.24
C LEU A 481 12.41 22.73 -23.30
N PRO A 482 11.99 23.40 -22.20
CA PRO A 482 11.85 24.84 -22.15
C PRO A 482 13.20 25.56 -22.25
N ALA A 483 13.19 26.79 -22.77
CA ALA A 483 14.38 27.62 -22.92
C ALA A 483 14.86 28.18 -21.57
N GLY A 484 16.16 28.03 -21.27
CA GLY A 484 16.80 28.58 -20.07
C GLY A 484 17.13 27.52 -19.01
N SER A 485 16.85 27.84 -17.74
CA SER A 485 16.97 26.86 -16.65
C SER A 485 15.88 25.80 -16.77
N LEU A 486 16.25 24.55 -16.50
CA LEU A 486 15.33 23.42 -16.42
C LEU A 486 14.90 23.09 -14.99
N ALA A 487 15.54 23.70 -13.98
CA ALA A 487 15.13 23.64 -12.58
C ALA A 487 14.64 25.04 -12.14
N HIS A 488 13.52 25.06 -11.42
CA HIS A 488 12.79 26.29 -11.04
C HIS A 488 12.65 26.49 -9.52
N SER A 489 12.90 25.44 -8.72
CA SER A 489 13.10 25.55 -7.28
C SER A 489 14.05 24.48 -6.77
N ASP A 490 15.02 24.91 -5.97
CA ASP A 490 16.06 24.10 -5.33
C ASP A 490 15.85 24.13 -3.80
N HIS A 491 16.92 24.27 -3.00
CA HIS A 491 16.84 24.46 -1.55
C HIS A 491 16.02 25.70 -1.16
N ARG A 492 15.19 25.55 -0.12
CA ARG A 492 14.31 26.60 0.42
C ARG A 492 14.27 26.50 1.95
N GLY A 493 14.71 27.55 2.66
CA GLY A 493 14.72 27.56 4.14
C GLY A 493 13.33 27.75 4.77
N PHE A 494 13.20 27.44 6.06
CA PHE A 494 11.95 27.55 6.83
C PHE A 494 11.30 28.93 6.68
N ALA A 495 12.07 30.01 6.89
CA ALA A 495 11.57 31.39 6.80
C ALA A 495 11.02 31.74 5.40
N GLN A 496 11.63 31.19 4.35
CA GLN A 496 11.20 31.40 2.97
C GLN A 496 9.90 30.61 2.66
N GLN A 497 9.80 29.36 3.12
CA GLN A 497 8.55 28.60 3.02
C GLN A 497 7.44 29.22 3.89
N ARG A 498 7.79 29.80 5.04
CA ARG A 498 6.85 30.52 5.93
C ARG A 498 6.27 31.76 5.26
N ALA A 499 7.08 32.51 4.52
CA ALA A 499 6.60 33.64 3.73
C ALA A 499 5.67 33.20 2.58
N ILE A 500 5.86 32.02 1.99
CA ILE A 500 4.94 31.45 0.99
C ILE A 500 3.62 31.03 1.64
N TRP A 501 3.68 30.30 2.76
CA TRP A 501 2.52 29.86 3.54
C TRP A 501 1.68 31.03 4.02
N ASP A 502 2.29 31.99 4.71
CA ASP A 502 1.57 33.15 5.27
C ASP A 502 0.95 34.01 4.16
N ARG A 503 1.59 34.17 2.99
CA ARG A 503 1.03 34.92 1.85
C ARG A 503 -0.23 34.27 1.28
N LYS A 504 -0.22 32.94 1.10
CA LYS A 504 -1.38 32.16 0.65
C LYS A 504 -2.50 32.19 1.71
N PHE A 505 -2.17 31.86 2.95
CA PHE A 505 -3.12 31.77 4.05
C PHE A 505 -3.84 33.11 4.32
N THR A 506 -3.12 34.23 4.30
CA THR A 506 -3.70 35.57 4.50
C THR A 506 -4.32 36.18 3.24
N PHE A 507 -4.20 35.53 2.07
CA PHE A 507 -4.77 35.98 0.79
C PHE A 507 -4.37 37.42 0.44
N ALA A 508 -3.07 37.72 0.62
CA ALA A 508 -2.56 39.09 0.72
C ALA A 508 -1.84 39.62 -0.54
N ASP A 509 -1.72 38.83 -1.61
CA ASP A 509 -0.83 39.12 -2.74
C ASP A 509 -1.41 40.11 -3.77
N ARG A 510 -1.54 41.38 -3.37
CA ARG A 510 -1.90 42.50 -4.27
C ARG A 510 -0.70 43.26 -4.83
N ALA A 511 0.49 43.03 -4.28
CA ALA A 511 1.68 43.85 -4.55
C ALA A 511 2.55 43.31 -5.70
N HIS A 512 2.41 42.03 -6.06
CA HIS A 512 3.26 41.36 -7.05
C HIS A 512 2.46 40.71 -8.19
N GLY A 513 1.22 41.17 -8.41
CA GLY A 513 0.36 40.76 -9.52
C GLY A 513 -0.36 39.43 -9.31
N GLY A 514 -0.80 39.15 -8.08
CA GLY A 514 -1.91 38.24 -7.79
C GLY A 514 -1.88 36.86 -8.45
N ARG A 515 -0.70 36.26 -8.64
CA ARG A 515 -0.57 35.01 -9.42
C ARG A 515 -1.50 33.92 -8.87
N PRO A 516 -2.41 33.35 -9.69
CA PRO A 516 -3.32 32.34 -9.21
C PRO A 516 -2.59 31.09 -8.71
N PHE A 517 -2.97 30.62 -7.53
CA PHE A 517 -2.25 29.60 -6.76
C PHE A 517 -3.12 28.39 -6.41
N ASP A 518 -2.50 27.21 -6.39
CA ASP A 518 -3.10 25.91 -6.08
C ASP A 518 -4.38 25.60 -6.89
N ARG A 519 -5.05 24.47 -6.64
CA ARG A 519 -6.35 24.16 -7.26
C ARG A 519 -7.46 24.55 -6.29
N ILE A 520 -8.55 25.13 -6.78
CA ILE A 520 -9.78 25.25 -5.98
C ILE A 520 -10.41 23.86 -5.89
N SER A 521 -10.44 23.27 -4.69
CA SER A 521 -11.03 21.95 -4.49
C SER A 521 -12.55 21.96 -4.65
N ASP A 522 -13.14 20.79 -4.93
CA ASP A 522 -14.59 20.66 -5.03
C ASP A 522 -15.29 20.88 -3.66
N GLY A 523 -14.54 20.75 -2.56
CA GLY A 523 -14.99 21.15 -1.22
C GLY A 523 -15.18 22.66 -1.11
N ALA A 524 -14.16 23.44 -1.49
CA ALA A 524 -14.26 24.90 -1.53
C ALA A 524 -15.31 25.39 -2.54
N ARG A 525 -15.44 24.74 -3.71
CA ARG A 525 -16.55 25.01 -4.65
C ARG A 525 -17.92 24.80 -4.00
N THR A 526 -18.11 23.68 -3.30
CA THR A 526 -19.38 23.37 -2.61
C THR A 526 -19.70 24.43 -1.54
N ARG A 527 -18.69 24.83 -0.76
CA ARG A 527 -18.84 25.80 0.35
C ARG A 527 -19.06 27.23 -0.12
N CYS A 528 -18.48 27.61 -1.26
CA CYS A 528 -18.50 28.98 -1.78
C CYS A 528 -19.30 29.18 -3.08
N ALA A 529 -20.11 28.20 -3.49
CA ALA A 529 -20.98 28.34 -4.65
C ALA A 529 -22.00 29.51 -4.46
N PRO A 530 -22.34 30.27 -5.52
CA PRO A 530 -21.80 30.23 -6.89
C PRO A 530 -20.54 31.10 -7.09
N ALA A 531 -19.98 31.68 -6.03
CA ALA A 531 -19.03 32.81 -6.10
C ALA A 531 -17.66 32.49 -6.73
N LEU A 532 -17.26 31.22 -6.86
CA LEU A 532 -16.00 30.81 -7.49
C LEU A 532 -16.13 30.51 -9.01
N GLY A 533 -17.35 30.58 -9.56
CA GLY A 533 -17.60 30.38 -10.99
C GLY A 533 -16.96 29.10 -11.56
N ALA A 534 -16.28 29.26 -12.71
CA ALA A 534 -15.56 28.19 -13.39
C ALA A 534 -14.03 28.22 -13.13
N ASP A 535 -13.55 29.12 -12.27
CA ASP A 535 -12.11 29.33 -12.08
C ASP A 535 -11.46 28.10 -11.44
N VAL A 536 -10.28 27.70 -11.94
CA VAL A 536 -9.61 26.45 -11.54
C VAL A 536 -8.59 26.62 -10.41
N ARG A 537 -8.08 27.84 -10.19
CA ARG A 537 -7.05 28.19 -9.18
C ARG A 537 -7.48 29.37 -8.33
N TRP A 538 -6.99 29.47 -7.10
CA TRP A 538 -7.28 30.60 -6.22
C TRP A 538 -6.63 31.87 -6.75
N ASP A 539 -7.33 32.99 -6.73
CA ASP A 539 -6.86 34.27 -7.26
C ASP A 539 -6.95 35.35 -6.16
N PRO A 540 -5.81 35.87 -5.66
CA PRO A 540 -5.73 36.94 -4.66
C PRO A 540 -6.44 38.25 -5.01
N ASP A 541 -6.50 38.60 -6.30
CA ASP A 541 -7.06 39.85 -6.79
C ASP A 541 -8.57 39.72 -7.12
N ASN A 542 -9.05 38.51 -7.46
CA ASN A 542 -10.48 38.21 -7.61
C ASN A 542 -11.24 38.46 -6.28
N PRO A 543 -12.16 39.45 -6.21
CA PRO A 543 -12.85 39.80 -4.96
C PRO A 543 -13.77 38.70 -4.44
N ALA A 544 -14.32 37.85 -5.31
CA ALA A 544 -15.22 36.77 -4.94
C ALA A 544 -14.44 35.60 -4.30
N HIS A 545 -13.27 35.26 -4.87
CA HIS A 545 -12.32 34.32 -4.26
C HIS A 545 -11.87 34.82 -2.89
N ARG A 546 -11.46 36.10 -2.80
CA ARG A 546 -11.04 36.69 -1.53
C ARG A 546 -12.13 36.72 -0.47
N ARG A 547 -13.40 36.92 -0.85
CA ARG A 547 -14.56 36.82 0.06
C ARG A 547 -14.75 35.38 0.55
N CYS A 548 -14.79 34.41 -0.36
CA CYS A 548 -14.88 32.99 -0.01
C CYS A 548 -13.78 32.59 0.99
N TRP A 549 -12.53 32.86 0.63
CA TRP A 549 -11.37 32.48 1.43
C TRP A 549 -11.45 33.06 2.85
N LEU A 550 -11.66 34.38 2.97
CA LEU A 550 -11.58 35.07 4.26
C LEU A 550 -12.87 35.03 5.10
N THR A 551 -14.04 34.75 4.52
CA THR A 551 -15.33 34.82 5.24
C THR A 551 -16.23 33.57 5.11
N VAL A 552 -15.80 32.52 4.42
CA VAL A 552 -16.58 31.28 4.26
C VAL A 552 -15.76 30.04 4.64
N LEU A 553 -14.52 29.92 4.15
CA LEU A 553 -13.62 28.85 4.58
C LEU A 553 -13.10 29.09 6.00
N THR A 554 -13.09 28.06 6.82
CA THR A 554 -12.40 28.01 8.11
C THR A 554 -10.88 27.98 7.95
N ASP A 555 -10.13 28.23 9.03
CA ASP A 555 -8.66 28.17 9.00
C ASP A 555 -8.13 26.77 8.65
N ASP A 556 -8.82 25.70 9.03
CA ASP A 556 -8.45 24.32 8.65
C ASP A 556 -8.77 24.02 7.17
N GLU A 557 -9.87 24.55 6.62
CA GLU A 557 -10.17 24.46 5.19
C GLU A 557 -9.15 25.25 4.35
N ARG A 558 -8.74 26.45 4.78
CA ARG A 558 -7.66 27.23 4.13
C ARG A 558 -6.33 26.46 4.12
N GLN A 559 -6.00 25.78 5.21
CA GLN A 559 -4.80 24.94 5.28
C GLN A 559 -4.89 23.77 4.29
N GLN A 560 -6.03 23.08 4.22
CA GLN A 560 -6.26 21.99 3.27
C GLN A 560 -6.15 22.45 1.81
N GLU A 561 -6.71 23.61 1.44
CA GLU A 561 -6.56 24.15 0.08
C GLU A 561 -5.08 24.40 -0.30
N ILE A 562 -4.27 24.94 0.62
CA ILE A 562 -2.82 25.15 0.39
C ILE A 562 -2.07 23.81 0.30
N LEU A 563 -2.38 22.89 1.21
CA LEU A 563 -1.67 21.62 1.37
C LEU A 563 -1.87 20.63 0.22
N GLN A 564 -2.74 20.90 -0.76
CA GLN A 564 -2.82 20.12 -2.00
C GLN A 564 -1.49 20.11 -2.78
N ALA A 565 -0.83 21.26 -2.89
CA ALA A 565 0.37 21.47 -3.73
C ALA A 565 1.36 22.48 -3.12
N SER A 566 1.31 22.68 -1.79
CA SER A 566 2.24 23.55 -1.09
C SER A 566 2.37 23.22 0.39
N SER A 567 3.62 23.00 0.78
CA SER A 567 3.96 22.49 2.10
C SER A 567 3.91 23.54 3.22
N ALA A 568 3.64 23.11 4.45
CA ALA A 568 3.84 23.96 5.62
C ALA A 568 5.36 24.14 5.89
N PRO A 569 5.79 25.30 6.40
CA PRO A 569 7.19 25.50 6.78
C PRO A 569 7.57 24.52 7.89
N GLY A 570 8.71 23.85 7.75
CA GLY A 570 9.18 22.79 8.63
C GLY A 570 8.97 21.38 8.09
N ILE A 571 8.07 21.19 7.12
CA ILE A 571 7.80 19.86 6.53
C ILE A 571 7.97 19.82 5.01
N SER A 572 8.56 20.86 4.41
CA SER A 572 8.85 20.90 2.98
C SER A 572 10.18 20.23 2.67
N ARG A 573 10.20 19.28 1.73
CA ARG A 573 11.42 18.55 1.34
C ARG A 573 12.50 19.47 0.71
N HIS A 574 12.13 20.64 0.20
CA HIS A 574 13.11 21.67 -0.21
C HIS A 574 13.99 22.18 0.95
N HIS A 575 13.60 21.99 2.21
CA HIS A 575 14.47 22.22 3.38
C HIS A 575 15.73 21.35 3.35
N TRP A 576 15.63 20.16 2.77
CA TRP A 576 16.68 19.16 2.78
C TRP A 576 17.80 19.49 1.77
N GLY A 577 17.50 20.33 0.76
CA GLY A 577 18.43 20.69 -0.31
C GLY A 577 18.71 19.56 -1.31
N THR A 578 17.84 18.55 -1.31
CA THR A 578 17.93 17.33 -2.14
C THR A 578 16.85 17.28 -3.22
N ASP A 579 15.88 18.19 -3.18
CA ASP A 579 14.61 18.09 -3.89
C ASP A 579 14.40 19.29 -4.81
N PHE A 580 13.97 19.02 -6.04
CA PHE A 580 14.01 19.96 -7.15
C PHE A 580 12.72 19.95 -7.99
N ASP A 581 12.26 21.14 -8.37
CA ASP A 581 11.11 21.31 -9.27
C ASP A 581 11.61 21.55 -10.72
N LEU A 582 11.17 20.71 -11.66
CA LEU A 582 11.66 20.69 -13.04
C LEU A 582 10.64 21.22 -14.05
N PHE A 583 11.15 21.85 -15.11
CA PHE A 583 10.51 22.30 -16.37
C PHE A 583 9.33 23.29 -16.26
N ASP A 584 8.45 23.17 -15.27
CA ASP A 584 7.20 23.93 -15.16
C ASP A 584 7.19 24.95 -14.01
N ALA A 585 7.61 26.18 -14.32
CA ALA A 585 7.64 27.27 -13.36
C ALA A 585 6.26 27.68 -12.79
N ASP A 586 5.15 27.25 -13.41
CA ASP A 586 3.78 27.51 -12.94
C ASP A 586 3.10 26.28 -12.30
N MET A 587 3.83 25.16 -12.15
CA MET A 587 3.43 23.92 -11.44
C MET A 587 2.00 23.47 -11.79
N ASN A 588 1.73 23.31 -13.09
CA ASN A 588 0.39 23.08 -13.62
C ASN A 588 0.21 21.62 -14.10
N PRO A 589 -0.53 20.77 -13.36
CA PRO A 589 -0.75 19.35 -13.71
C PRO A 589 -1.20 19.11 -15.16
N ASP A 590 -1.97 20.02 -15.75
CA ASP A 590 -2.48 19.88 -17.12
C ASP A 590 -1.38 19.94 -18.20
N ARG A 591 -0.17 20.40 -17.85
CA ARG A 591 1.00 20.33 -18.74
C ARG A 591 1.65 18.95 -18.74
N TRP A 592 1.42 18.13 -17.71
CA TRP A 592 2.11 16.85 -17.47
C TRP A 592 1.23 15.60 -17.70
N ARG A 593 -0.04 15.80 -18.09
CA ARG A 593 -0.95 14.73 -18.56
C ARG A 593 -0.65 14.35 -20.01
N THR A 594 -1.16 13.23 -20.50
CA THR A 594 -1.02 12.81 -21.92
C THR A 594 -1.52 13.90 -22.88
N GLY A 595 -0.71 14.23 -23.88
CA GLY A 595 -0.97 15.35 -24.80
C GLY A 595 -0.71 16.75 -24.20
N GLY A 596 -0.28 16.84 -22.95
CA GLY A 596 0.25 18.06 -22.33
C GLY A 596 1.70 18.35 -22.77
N ALA A 597 2.12 19.60 -22.59
CA ALA A 597 3.39 20.13 -23.08
C ALA A 597 4.67 19.50 -22.47
N PHE A 598 4.54 18.67 -21.43
CA PHE A 598 5.63 17.97 -20.75
C PHE A 598 5.35 16.45 -20.60
N ALA A 599 4.50 15.88 -21.46
CA ALA A 599 4.16 14.46 -21.40
C ALA A 599 5.37 13.55 -21.71
N ASP A 600 6.18 13.91 -22.72
CA ASP A 600 7.36 13.13 -23.12
C ASP A 600 8.53 13.31 -22.13
N GLU A 601 8.70 14.52 -21.60
CA GLU A 601 9.56 14.83 -20.44
C GLU A 601 9.25 13.93 -19.24
N TYR A 602 7.96 13.84 -18.87
CA TYR A 602 7.52 13.02 -17.74
C TYR A 602 7.79 11.54 -17.98
N GLY A 603 7.43 11.03 -19.16
CA GLY A 603 7.72 9.64 -19.54
C GLY A 603 9.23 9.34 -19.57
N TRP A 604 10.07 10.29 -19.97
CA TRP A 604 11.52 10.13 -19.89
C TRP A 604 12.02 10.11 -18.44
N LEU A 605 11.54 11.01 -17.57
CA LEU A 605 11.92 11.05 -16.16
C LEU A 605 11.49 9.78 -15.42
N GLN A 606 10.24 9.32 -15.60
CA GLN A 606 9.75 8.06 -15.02
C GLN A 606 10.66 6.86 -15.35
N ARG A 607 11.18 6.79 -16.58
CA ARG A 607 12.10 5.72 -17.00
C ARG A 607 13.53 5.90 -16.49
N ASN A 608 14.05 7.12 -16.43
CA ASN A 608 15.51 7.35 -16.38
C ASN A 608 16.02 8.13 -15.16
N ALA A 609 15.17 8.78 -14.36
CA ALA A 609 15.62 9.62 -13.25
C ALA A 609 16.32 8.82 -12.13
N SER A 610 15.83 7.61 -11.88
CA SER A 610 16.40 6.63 -10.94
C SER A 610 17.86 6.29 -11.24
N THR A 611 18.22 6.17 -12.53
CA THR A 611 19.59 5.96 -13.01
C THR A 611 20.54 7.06 -12.54
N TYR A 612 20.06 8.28 -12.26
CA TYR A 612 20.85 9.41 -11.75
C TYR A 612 20.64 9.66 -10.25
N GLY A 613 19.89 8.78 -9.55
CA GLY A 613 19.64 8.88 -8.12
C GLY A 613 18.39 9.67 -7.75
N PHE A 614 17.49 9.94 -8.69
CA PHE A 614 16.26 10.71 -8.45
C PHE A 614 15.00 9.84 -8.42
N VAL A 615 14.10 10.18 -7.51
CA VAL A 615 12.75 9.59 -7.42
C VAL A 615 11.70 10.69 -7.39
N GLN A 616 10.56 10.45 -8.02
CA GLN A 616 9.35 11.25 -7.79
C GLN A 616 8.81 10.84 -6.43
N SER A 617 8.84 11.75 -5.44
CA SER A 617 8.33 11.43 -4.09
C SER A 617 6.81 11.57 -3.96
N PHE A 618 6.16 12.40 -4.78
CA PHE A 618 4.71 12.55 -4.78
C PHE A 618 4.11 11.93 -6.05
N THR A 619 3.73 10.66 -5.94
CA THR A 619 3.12 9.86 -7.02
C THR A 619 1.60 9.80 -6.85
N THR A 620 0.88 9.30 -7.86
CA THR A 620 -0.57 9.03 -7.73
C THR A 620 -0.86 8.09 -6.55
N THR A 621 0.05 7.14 -6.26
CA THR A 621 -0.07 6.20 -5.14
C THR A 621 0.08 6.88 -3.78
N SER A 622 1.11 7.72 -3.56
CA SER A 622 1.22 8.47 -2.30
C SER A 622 0.04 9.42 -2.12
N ALA A 623 -0.36 10.14 -3.17
CA ALA A 623 -1.52 11.04 -3.16
C ALA A 623 -2.86 10.32 -2.88
N PHE A 624 -2.93 9.00 -3.04
CA PHE A 624 -4.14 8.19 -2.80
C PHE A 624 -4.13 7.51 -1.41
N MET A 625 -2.97 7.18 -0.85
CA MET A 625 -2.86 6.38 0.39
C MET A 625 -3.09 7.17 1.69
N SER A 626 -3.00 8.50 1.68
CA SER A 626 -3.41 9.35 2.81
C SER A 626 -3.68 10.79 2.36
N ALA A 627 -4.14 11.64 3.28
CA ALA A 627 -4.29 13.08 3.04
C ALA A 627 -2.92 13.79 3.05
N GLY A 628 -2.09 13.50 2.04
CA GLY A 628 -0.82 14.17 1.74
C GLY A 628 -0.94 15.14 0.55
N TYR A 629 0.19 15.41 -0.10
CA TYR A 629 0.25 16.21 -1.34
C TYR A 629 -0.30 15.44 -2.55
N MET A 630 -0.72 16.17 -3.58
CA MET A 630 -1.14 15.59 -4.86
C MET A 630 0.02 14.97 -5.65
N GLU A 631 -0.27 14.37 -6.83
CA GLU A 631 0.80 13.90 -7.72
C GLU A 631 1.57 15.10 -8.32
N GLU A 632 2.79 15.33 -7.85
CA GLU A 632 3.66 16.42 -8.31
C GLU A 632 4.68 15.91 -9.35
N ARG A 633 4.28 15.88 -10.63
CA ARG A 633 5.09 15.33 -11.74
C ARG A 633 6.39 16.09 -12.00
N TRP A 634 6.46 17.35 -11.56
CA TRP A 634 7.63 18.23 -11.59
C TRP A 634 8.64 17.98 -10.46
N HIS A 635 8.25 17.29 -9.37
CA HIS A 635 9.01 17.27 -8.12
C HIS A 635 9.85 15.99 -7.96
N TRP A 636 11.19 16.15 -7.92
CA TRP A 636 12.13 15.02 -7.92
C TRP A 636 13.18 15.15 -6.81
N SER A 637 13.28 14.10 -5.99
CA SER A 637 14.16 14.01 -4.80
C SER A 637 15.42 13.22 -5.07
N TYR A 638 16.58 13.71 -4.64
CA TYR A 638 17.84 12.96 -4.66
C TYR A 638 17.85 11.89 -3.56
N TYR A 639 17.47 10.67 -3.95
CA TYR A 639 17.13 9.57 -3.06
C TYR A 639 18.19 9.26 -1.98
N PRO A 640 19.50 9.15 -2.28
CA PRO A 640 20.50 8.75 -1.28
C PRO A 640 20.55 9.66 -0.05
N ALA A 641 20.24 10.94 -0.20
CA ALA A 641 20.19 11.88 0.92
C ALA A 641 18.77 12.06 1.46
N ALA A 642 17.78 12.22 0.59
CA ALA A 642 16.39 12.42 1.00
C ALA A 642 15.82 11.24 1.79
N GLN A 643 16.15 10.00 1.39
CA GLN A 643 15.73 8.80 2.13
C GLN A 643 16.43 8.67 3.49
N ALA A 644 17.73 9.01 3.57
CA ALA A 644 18.46 8.98 4.83
C ALA A 644 17.91 9.99 5.85
N LEU A 645 17.43 11.14 5.38
CA LEU A 645 16.72 12.14 6.20
C LEU A 645 15.31 11.68 6.59
N LEU A 646 14.58 11.03 5.68
CA LEU A 646 13.26 10.45 5.96
C LEU A 646 13.34 9.37 7.06
N GLU A 647 14.32 8.49 6.97
CA GLU A 647 14.60 7.44 7.96
C GLU A 647 15.03 8.04 9.30
N PHE A 648 15.92 9.04 9.29
CA PHE A 648 16.30 9.78 10.50
C PHE A 648 15.10 10.47 11.16
N ALA A 649 14.25 11.16 10.39
CA ALA A 649 13.08 11.88 10.90
C ALA A 649 11.99 10.93 11.43
N ARG A 650 11.85 9.73 10.87
CA ARG A 650 10.99 8.66 11.40
C ARG A 650 11.48 8.12 12.74
N GLY A 651 12.79 8.09 12.97
CA GLY A 651 13.39 7.76 14.27
C GLY A 651 13.22 8.85 15.34
N HIS A 652 13.24 10.13 14.94
CA HIS A 652 13.24 11.29 15.84
C HIS A 652 11.90 12.07 15.83
N GLN A 653 10.78 11.37 15.64
CA GLN A 653 9.47 12.02 15.46
C GLN A 653 9.06 12.95 16.62
N ALA A 654 9.42 12.61 17.87
CA ALA A 654 9.09 13.42 19.03
C ALA A 654 9.84 14.77 19.03
N ASP A 655 11.12 14.76 18.69
CA ASP A 655 11.95 15.97 18.63
C ASP A 655 11.66 16.83 17.40
N VAL A 656 11.35 16.19 16.26
CA VAL A 656 10.83 16.86 15.06
C VAL A 656 9.50 17.53 15.38
N GLU A 657 8.56 16.82 16.01
CA GLU A 657 7.27 17.39 16.44
C GLU A 657 7.44 18.53 17.44
N ALA A 658 8.27 18.36 18.46
CA ALA A 658 8.57 19.42 19.43
C ALA A 658 9.13 20.67 18.75
N ARG A 659 10.01 20.51 17.74
CA ARG A 659 10.53 21.66 16.99
C ARG A 659 9.49 22.30 16.08
N LEU A 660 8.69 21.51 15.34
CA LEU A 660 7.60 22.02 14.51
C LEU A 660 6.57 22.80 15.35
N LEU A 661 6.18 22.26 16.50
CA LEU A 661 5.25 22.90 17.44
C LEU A 661 5.81 24.20 18.03
N ALA A 662 7.13 24.30 18.25
CA ALA A 662 7.76 25.54 18.71
C ALA A 662 7.69 26.67 17.66
N GLU A 663 7.91 26.37 16.37
CA GLU A 663 7.93 27.36 15.28
C GLU A 663 6.52 27.69 14.73
N TRP A 664 5.56 26.78 14.90
CA TRP A 664 4.14 26.99 14.57
C TRP A 664 3.34 27.63 15.72
N GLY A 665 3.69 27.30 16.97
CA GLY A 665 2.99 27.74 18.17
C GLY A 665 1.52 27.33 18.17
N THR A 666 0.67 28.19 18.75
CA THR A 666 -0.79 28.01 18.82
C THR A 666 -1.56 28.72 17.71
N SER A 667 -0.90 29.20 16.65
CA SER A 667 -1.57 30.01 15.61
C SER A 667 -2.58 29.18 14.81
N PRO A 668 -3.84 29.67 14.62
CA PRO A 668 -4.85 28.98 13.81
C PRO A 668 -4.41 28.67 12.37
N ARG A 669 -3.43 29.39 11.82
CA ARG A 669 -2.84 29.08 10.50
C ARG A 669 -2.10 27.73 10.43
N PHE A 670 -1.98 27.01 11.54
CA PHE A 670 -1.36 25.69 11.63
C PHE A 670 -2.23 24.65 12.38
N SER A 671 -3.48 24.95 12.75
CA SER A 671 -4.33 24.02 13.54
C SER A 671 -4.46 22.63 12.91
N PHE A 672 -4.80 22.56 11.62
CA PHE A 672 -4.86 21.31 10.86
C PHE A 672 -3.49 20.62 10.78
N ILE A 673 -2.44 21.33 10.37
CA ILE A 673 -1.15 20.68 10.11
C ILE A 673 -0.41 20.25 11.38
N ARG A 674 -0.63 20.93 12.52
CA ARG A 674 -0.10 20.51 13.83
C ARG A 674 -0.52 19.09 14.21
N ALA A 675 -1.76 18.70 13.88
CA ALA A 675 -2.26 17.35 14.15
C ALA A 675 -1.87 16.32 13.06
N ARG A 676 -1.41 16.77 11.88
CA ARG A 676 -1.29 15.92 10.67
C ARG A 676 0.08 15.95 9.98
N TRP A 677 1.08 16.62 10.54
CA TRP A 677 2.40 16.82 9.90
C TRP A 677 3.06 15.51 9.43
N ARG A 678 2.82 14.40 10.14
CA ARG A 678 3.28 13.05 9.80
C ARG A 678 2.74 12.57 8.45
N ASP A 679 1.47 12.83 8.14
CA ASP A 679 0.84 12.44 6.88
C ASP A 679 1.56 13.10 5.70
N PHE A 680 1.95 14.37 5.85
CA PHE A 680 2.59 15.16 4.81
C PHE A 680 4.11 14.94 4.73
N MET A 681 4.80 14.60 5.82
CA MET A 681 6.24 14.32 5.80
C MET A 681 6.56 12.87 5.35
N PHE A 682 5.75 11.89 5.78
CA PHE A 682 6.11 10.47 5.67
C PHE A 682 5.36 9.68 4.59
N ASN A 683 4.26 10.18 4.03
CA ASN A 683 3.57 9.54 2.90
C ASN A 683 4.21 9.98 1.57
N VAL A 684 5.29 9.32 1.19
CA VAL A 684 6.05 9.56 -0.05
C VAL A 684 6.40 8.24 -0.71
N ASN A 685 6.67 8.28 -2.02
CA ASN A 685 7.36 7.18 -2.69
C ASN A 685 8.84 7.12 -2.27
N GLU A 686 9.29 5.92 -1.92
CA GLU A 686 10.62 5.59 -1.38
C GLU A 686 11.40 4.60 -2.26
N ARG A 687 11.01 4.46 -3.55
CA ARG A 687 11.68 3.56 -4.49
C ARG A 687 11.91 4.21 -5.86
N GLY A 688 13.04 3.87 -6.47
CA GLY A 688 13.32 4.13 -7.87
C GLY A 688 12.65 3.10 -8.79
N TRP A 689 12.32 3.50 -10.01
CA TRP A 689 11.82 2.61 -11.05
C TRP A 689 12.99 2.18 -11.96
N PHE A 690 13.12 0.89 -12.24
CA PHE A 690 14.33 0.27 -12.82
C PHE A 690 13.97 -0.90 -13.73
#